data_AF-A0A7C6SA95-F1
#
_entry.id   AF-A0A7C6SA95-F1
#
_cell.length_a   1.000
_cell.length_b   1.000
_cell.length_c   1.000
_cell.angle_alpha   90.00
_cell.angle_beta   90.00
_cell.angle_gamma   90.00
#
_symmetry.space_group_name_H-M   'P 1'
#
loop_
_entity.id
_entity.type
_entity.pdbx_description
1 polymer ?
#
loop_
_entity_poly.entity_id
_entity_poly.type
_entity_poly.pdbx_seq_one_letter_code
_entity_poly.pdbx_strand_id
1 'polypeptide(L)'
;MNNRKKIITKIFLALSLIIGISSTPISTYAASEFKANSPYGSTGTTRYTHKGKFSGHLIAHGVDVSTYQSASSDWNEAKKKNGVDFAILRVTWTGYGSLGSKHNDDKFKTHYKKAKKAGLMVGAYVFSQAKNEGEAIAEAKKAVDRLEELGIGPEDLDLPIYMDYEFAGPSSGDDIGRLYVKPALDKEMATKCAKAFCDTVKAAGYEAGIYANTTFFRTMIDHTEIGSNVDLWCAQYNDKCTSKKPYKKWQFTSSALINGIYSSGTGRIGRTDGNFWYIKRNPKPTDSSDIAGCDIYGATDFNYTGDIITPEFEVISKGKKLVQGKDYTIGYINNVKKGNQQAYAYIRGIGSYKGYALIPFTIGSGYINRIGLKDCKYTDESGTICYIFRNVPPEADGTDTLEIANTPETQTDIEGIEETPDAANSEDTNTSAQTETVGSTEETDPAAEPLYDFEIGDSYVRNVPTGLTVKEFLDNLGFVEGYENYSLSVINTRGNKLSGTKIVKTGVMLGVYKDGVLIGTADITVNGDRIKNRLGKDPRRPLIKISTSGTRFYYTGRARKPSVKAYFDGAYINNSNVSIRYSRGSTRPGRYKVYVKGKTYPGYTSRSYSIVIKPATIYRLSALNKGFNVRVNKYPRNYVSGYQVRYSTNSGMSSSKTRTIGTSYNKVSRNIRRLRGNRTYYVQVRSYKKIGRSRYYSSWSKATPIKTK
;
A
#
# COMPACT_ATOMS: atom_id res chain seq x y z
N MET A 1 -70.88 -19.51 13.94
CA MET A 1 -70.60 -20.57 12.94
C MET A 1 -70.13 -19.94 11.63
N ASN A 2 -69.23 -20.62 10.94
CA ASN A 2 -68.79 -20.51 9.53
C ASN A 2 -69.29 -19.37 8.61
N ASN A 3 -68.29 -18.68 8.03
CA ASN A 3 -68.10 -18.37 6.61
C ASN A 3 -68.91 -17.26 5.88
N ARG A 4 -68.21 -16.73 4.86
CA ARG A 4 -68.65 -15.85 3.76
C ARG A 4 -68.96 -14.38 4.09
N LYS A 5 -68.03 -13.50 3.69
CA LYS A 5 -68.32 -12.45 2.69
C LYS A 5 -67.08 -12.19 1.83
N LYS A 6 -67.29 -11.98 0.52
CA LYS A 6 -66.24 -11.86 -0.50
C LYS A 6 -66.68 -10.77 -1.49
N ILE A 7 -65.73 -9.98 -1.98
CA ILE A 7 -65.82 -9.14 -3.20
C ILE A 7 -66.93 -8.08 -3.19
N ILE A 8 -66.52 -6.80 -3.13
CA ILE A 8 -67.08 -5.77 -4.00
C ILE A 8 -65.89 -5.16 -4.74
N THR A 9 -65.93 -5.21 -6.08
CA THR A 9 -64.99 -4.52 -6.96
C THR A 9 -65.82 -3.70 -7.95
N LYS A 10 -65.58 -2.40 -8.01
CA LYS A 10 -66.06 -1.55 -9.10
C LYS A 10 -64.90 -0.77 -9.69
N ILE A 11 -64.86 -0.76 -11.01
CA ILE A 11 -63.85 -0.12 -11.85
C ILE A 11 -64.34 1.28 -12.19
N PHE A 12 -63.44 2.26 -12.25
CA PHE A 12 -63.51 3.29 -13.28
C PHE A 12 -62.11 3.62 -13.79
N LEU A 13 -62.02 3.91 -15.09
CA LEU A 13 -60.77 4.22 -15.78
C LEU A 13 -60.36 5.67 -15.53
N ALA A 14 -59.06 5.91 -15.35
CA ALA A 14 -58.46 7.23 -15.46
C ALA A 14 -57.12 7.13 -16.22
N LEU A 15 -56.90 7.99 -17.21
CA LEU A 15 -55.64 8.05 -17.95
C LEU A 15 -54.56 8.69 -17.07
N SER A 16 -53.50 7.95 -16.75
CA SER A 16 -52.26 8.51 -16.19
C SER A 16 -51.10 8.28 -17.15
N LEU A 17 -50.85 9.30 -17.96
CA LEU A 17 -49.73 9.50 -18.88
C LEU A 17 -48.45 8.72 -18.49
N ILE A 18 -48.12 7.66 -19.25
CA ILE A 18 -46.80 7.01 -19.14
C ILE A 18 -45.77 7.97 -19.74
N ILE A 19 -45.18 8.81 -18.87
CA ILE A 19 -43.92 9.47 -19.20
C ILE A 19 -42.87 8.37 -19.30
N GLY A 20 -42.60 7.95 -20.53
CA GLY A 20 -41.47 7.09 -20.84
C GLY A 20 -40.18 7.82 -20.56
N ILE A 21 -39.75 7.81 -19.29
CA ILE A 21 -38.36 8.03 -18.92
C ILE A 21 -37.60 6.85 -19.53
N SER A 22 -37.19 7.02 -20.79
CA SER A 22 -36.16 6.19 -21.36
C SER A 22 -34.96 6.35 -20.43
N SER A 23 -34.63 5.28 -19.72
CA SER A 23 -33.39 5.19 -18.97
C SER A 23 -32.28 5.24 -20.00
N THR A 24 -31.83 6.45 -20.34
CA THR A 24 -30.64 6.64 -21.15
C THR A 24 -29.56 5.82 -20.47
N PRO A 25 -28.98 4.81 -21.18
CA PRO A 25 -28.07 3.89 -20.52
C PRO A 25 -26.96 4.74 -19.94
N ILE A 26 -26.81 4.71 -18.61
CA ILE A 26 -25.75 5.45 -17.92
C ILE A 26 -24.47 5.04 -18.62
N SER A 27 -23.90 5.97 -19.38
CA SER A 27 -22.77 5.67 -20.24
C SER A 27 -21.64 5.22 -19.33
N THR A 28 -21.44 3.91 -19.27
CA THR A 28 -20.40 3.30 -18.47
C THR A 28 -19.10 3.72 -19.11
N TYR A 29 -18.56 4.86 -18.66
CA TYR A 29 -17.29 5.39 -19.09
C TYR A 29 -16.25 4.29 -18.90
N ALA A 30 -15.97 3.58 -19.99
CA ALA A 30 -15.08 2.44 -19.98
C ALA A 30 -13.75 2.95 -19.45
N ALA A 31 -13.38 2.50 -18.25
CA ALA A 31 -12.32 3.13 -17.48
C ALA A 31 -11.06 3.24 -18.35
N SER A 32 -10.41 4.40 -18.36
CA SER A 32 -9.29 4.64 -19.24
C SER A 32 -8.16 3.64 -18.99
N GLU A 33 -7.46 3.22 -20.05
CA GLU A 33 -6.21 2.49 -19.89
C GLU A 33 -5.23 3.29 -19.03
N PHE A 34 -4.53 2.59 -18.14
CA PHE A 34 -3.62 3.19 -17.17
C PHE A 34 -2.24 2.57 -17.30
N LYS A 35 -1.21 3.27 -16.83
CA LYS A 35 0.17 2.79 -16.88
C LYS A 35 0.74 2.57 -15.49
N ALA A 36 1.34 1.41 -15.27
CA ALA A 36 2.16 1.11 -14.09
C ALA A 36 3.57 0.71 -14.53
N ASN A 37 4.52 0.70 -13.59
CA ASN A 37 5.87 0.23 -13.85
C ASN A 37 5.99 -1.23 -13.38
N SER A 38 6.80 -2.04 -14.06
CA SER A 38 7.23 -3.34 -13.51
C SER A 38 8.39 -3.12 -12.51
N PRO A 39 8.49 -3.90 -11.43
CA PRO A 39 9.63 -3.85 -10.52
C PRO A 39 10.84 -4.70 -11.00
N TYR A 40 10.78 -5.26 -12.21
CA TYR A 40 11.80 -6.17 -12.75
C TYR A 40 12.84 -5.45 -13.63
N GLY A 41 14.07 -5.96 -13.62
CA GLY A 41 15.20 -5.35 -14.33
C GLY A 41 15.24 -5.71 -15.83
N SER A 42 15.75 -4.77 -16.64
CA SER A 42 16.19 -4.99 -18.04
C SER A 42 15.18 -5.61 -19.01
N THR A 43 13.88 -5.42 -18.80
CA THR A 43 12.79 -5.93 -19.66
C THR A 43 12.64 -5.19 -21.00
N GLY A 44 13.54 -4.26 -21.34
CA GLY A 44 13.40 -3.30 -22.44
C GLY A 44 12.32 -2.23 -22.24
N THR A 45 11.26 -2.53 -21.47
CA THR A 45 10.11 -1.67 -21.20
C THR A 45 9.85 -1.60 -19.70
N THR A 46 10.16 -0.48 -19.04
CA THR A 46 9.95 -0.32 -17.60
C THR A 46 8.51 0.07 -17.21
N ARG A 47 7.66 0.44 -18.19
CA ARG A 47 6.31 0.94 -17.98
C ARG A 47 5.31 0.33 -18.96
N TYR A 48 4.35 -0.39 -18.42
CA TYR A 48 3.34 -1.15 -19.17
C TYR A 48 2.00 -0.43 -19.19
N THR A 49 1.15 -0.77 -20.16
CA THR A 49 -0.18 -0.21 -20.40
C THR A 49 -1.24 -1.27 -20.12
N HIS A 50 -1.99 -1.08 -19.05
CA HIS A 50 -3.00 -2.03 -18.57
C HIS A 50 -4.39 -1.65 -19.09
N LYS A 51 -5.19 -2.66 -19.45
CA LYS A 51 -6.55 -2.45 -19.94
C LYS A 51 -7.45 -1.85 -18.86
N GLY A 52 -8.32 -0.93 -19.28
CA GLY A 52 -9.30 -0.25 -18.44
C GLY A 52 -10.10 -1.11 -17.46
N LYS A 53 -10.46 -2.33 -17.87
CA LYS A 53 -11.17 -3.32 -17.02
C LYS A 53 -10.45 -3.66 -15.70
N PHE A 54 -9.14 -3.44 -15.63
CA PHE A 54 -8.32 -3.63 -14.44
C PHE A 54 -8.09 -2.36 -13.62
N SER A 55 -8.74 -1.24 -13.97
CA SER A 55 -8.69 -0.03 -13.15
C SER A 55 -9.17 -0.36 -11.73
N GLY A 56 -8.47 0.18 -10.72
CA GLY A 56 -8.74 -0.13 -9.32
C GLY A 56 -8.42 -1.56 -8.88
N HIS A 57 -7.88 -2.45 -9.74
CA HIS A 57 -7.39 -3.75 -9.28
C HIS A 57 -6.07 -3.60 -8.53
N LEU A 58 -5.75 -4.56 -7.66
CA LEU A 58 -4.39 -4.78 -7.20
C LEU A 58 -3.61 -5.49 -8.31
N ILE A 59 -2.38 -5.07 -8.56
CA ILE A 59 -1.44 -5.78 -9.44
C ILE A 59 -0.37 -6.40 -8.54
N ALA A 60 -0.38 -7.72 -8.48
CA ALA A 60 0.71 -8.51 -7.91
C ALA A 60 1.70 -8.89 -9.02
N HIS A 61 2.97 -9.06 -8.67
CA HIS A 61 4.06 -9.37 -9.60
C HIS A 61 4.58 -10.77 -9.34
N GLY A 62 4.73 -11.57 -10.39
CA GLY A 62 5.23 -12.93 -10.24
C GLY A 62 6.15 -13.36 -11.36
N VAL A 63 6.78 -14.51 -11.16
CA VAL A 63 7.62 -15.17 -12.16
C VAL A 63 7.09 -16.56 -12.46
N ASP A 64 7.41 -17.08 -13.64
CA ASP A 64 7.31 -18.51 -13.90
C ASP A 64 8.69 -19.11 -14.18
N VAL A 65 8.94 -20.32 -13.69
CA VAL A 65 10.24 -21.00 -13.76
C VAL A 65 10.11 -22.51 -13.86
N SER A 66 11.17 -23.14 -14.36
CA SER A 66 11.30 -24.58 -14.61
C SER A 66 12.76 -25.02 -14.42
N THR A 67 13.14 -26.20 -14.90
CA THR A 67 14.53 -26.66 -14.92
C THR A 67 15.50 -25.74 -15.67
N TYR A 68 15.05 -24.75 -16.45
CA TYR A 68 15.96 -23.75 -17.05
C TYR A 68 16.56 -22.78 -16.01
N GLN A 69 15.90 -22.58 -14.87
CA GLN A 69 16.44 -21.82 -13.76
C GLN A 69 17.24 -22.73 -12.80
N SER A 70 18.07 -22.13 -11.96
CA SER A 70 18.97 -22.87 -11.05
C SER A 70 18.28 -23.25 -9.75
N ALA A 71 18.49 -24.49 -9.31
CA ALA A 71 18.14 -24.95 -7.96
C ALA A 71 18.84 -24.11 -6.86
N SER A 72 19.97 -23.46 -7.17
CA SER A 72 20.67 -22.55 -6.24
C SER A 72 19.92 -21.23 -5.98
N SER A 73 18.92 -20.87 -6.79
CA SER A 73 18.21 -19.58 -6.72
C SER A 73 17.75 -19.18 -5.30
N ASP A 74 17.91 -17.90 -4.96
CA ASP A 74 17.46 -17.30 -3.71
C ASP A 74 16.13 -16.55 -3.92
N TRP A 75 15.05 -17.14 -3.39
CA TRP A 75 13.71 -16.58 -3.47
C TRP A 75 13.47 -15.45 -2.45
N ASN A 76 14.25 -15.38 -1.36
CA ASN A 76 14.23 -14.24 -0.46
C ASN A 76 14.86 -13.01 -1.14
N GLU A 77 15.97 -13.19 -1.86
CA GLU A 77 16.55 -12.11 -2.67
C GLU A 77 15.55 -11.62 -3.74
N ALA A 78 14.90 -12.55 -4.45
CA ALA A 78 13.89 -12.23 -5.46
C ALA A 78 12.70 -11.44 -4.87
N LYS A 79 12.15 -11.88 -3.74
CA LYS A 79 11.07 -11.17 -3.04
C LYS A 79 11.52 -9.80 -2.54
N LYS A 80 12.66 -9.72 -1.84
CA LYS A 80 13.15 -8.47 -1.22
C LYS A 80 13.57 -7.42 -2.24
N LYS A 81 14.42 -7.78 -3.22
CA LYS A 81 14.95 -6.84 -4.21
C LYS A 81 13.95 -6.57 -5.33
N ASN A 82 13.31 -7.59 -5.89
CA ASN A 82 12.43 -7.45 -7.06
C ASN A 82 10.93 -7.40 -6.75
N GLY A 83 10.49 -7.66 -5.51
CA GLY A 83 9.06 -7.60 -5.17
C GLY A 83 8.26 -8.71 -5.84
N VAL A 84 8.80 -9.93 -5.88
CA VAL A 84 8.08 -11.11 -6.37
C VAL A 84 7.08 -11.57 -5.30
N ASP A 85 5.80 -11.44 -5.61
CA ASP A 85 4.66 -11.81 -4.76
C ASP A 85 4.26 -13.28 -4.94
N PHE A 86 4.38 -13.81 -6.17
CA PHE A 86 3.99 -15.17 -6.52
C PHE A 86 4.93 -15.85 -7.52
N ALA A 87 4.86 -17.18 -7.59
CA ALA A 87 5.58 -18.02 -8.55
C ALA A 87 4.65 -19.06 -9.17
N ILE A 88 4.84 -19.39 -10.45
CA ILE A 88 4.20 -20.53 -11.11
C ILE A 88 5.31 -21.47 -11.59
N LEU A 89 5.31 -22.71 -11.11
CA LEU A 89 6.45 -23.61 -11.25
C LEU A 89 6.11 -24.79 -12.17
N ARG A 90 6.96 -25.11 -13.15
CA ARG A 90 6.71 -26.30 -13.98
C ARG A 90 6.81 -27.55 -13.11
N VAL A 91 5.76 -28.36 -13.04
CA VAL A 91 5.75 -29.63 -12.27
C VAL A 91 6.03 -30.82 -13.18
N THR A 92 5.48 -30.80 -14.39
CA THR A 92 5.63 -31.83 -15.42
C THR A 92 5.65 -31.22 -16.82
N TRP A 93 6.06 -32.00 -17.81
CA TRP A 93 6.09 -31.59 -19.23
C TRP A 93 5.97 -32.80 -20.15
N THR A 94 5.41 -32.59 -21.35
CA THR A 94 5.31 -33.61 -22.41
C THR A 94 6.34 -33.34 -23.51
N GLY A 95 7.18 -34.33 -23.82
CA GLY A 95 8.19 -34.24 -24.87
C GLY A 95 7.63 -34.41 -26.29
N TYR A 96 8.39 -33.97 -27.29
CA TYR A 96 7.93 -33.91 -28.69
C TYR A 96 7.86 -35.24 -29.44
N GLY A 97 8.45 -36.31 -28.88
CA GLY A 97 8.37 -37.65 -29.47
C GLY A 97 6.93 -38.12 -29.70
N SER A 98 6.73 -38.99 -30.70
CA SER A 98 5.40 -39.44 -31.17
C SER A 98 4.47 -39.89 -30.02
N LEU A 99 5.00 -40.66 -29.07
CA LEU A 99 4.31 -41.20 -27.90
C LEU A 99 3.86 -40.13 -26.87
N GLY A 100 4.39 -38.91 -26.93
CA GLY A 100 4.09 -37.86 -25.95
C GLY A 100 4.51 -38.25 -24.53
N SER A 101 5.79 -38.66 -24.38
CA SER A 101 6.37 -39.03 -23.08
C SER A 101 6.19 -37.91 -22.07
N LYS A 102 5.63 -38.24 -20.90
CA LYS A 102 5.36 -37.30 -19.80
C LYS A 102 6.45 -37.42 -18.75
N HIS A 103 7.07 -36.29 -18.44
CA HIS A 103 8.25 -36.19 -17.58
C HIS A 103 7.97 -35.28 -16.38
N ASN A 104 8.65 -35.52 -15.27
CA ASN A 104 8.71 -34.59 -14.14
C ASN A 104 9.65 -33.41 -14.50
N ASP A 105 9.48 -32.26 -13.83
CA ASP A 105 10.54 -31.26 -13.73
C ASP A 105 11.32 -31.47 -12.42
N ASP A 106 12.58 -31.88 -12.52
CA ASP A 106 13.38 -32.30 -11.36
C ASP A 106 13.62 -31.17 -10.34
N LYS A 107 13.50 -29.90 -10.76
CA LYS A 107 13.73 -28.76 -9.88
C LYS A 107 12.46 -28.25 -9.20
N PHE A 108 11.28 -28.71 -9.60
CA PHE A 108 9.99 -28.30 -9.02
C PHE A 108 10.01 -28.34 -7.48
N LYS A 109 10.41 -29.48 -6.89
CA LYS A 109 10.48 -29.69 -5.43
C LYS A 109 11.35 -28.63 -4.72
N THR A 110 12.46 -28.24 -5.34
CA THR A 110 13.42 -27.29 -4.78
C THR A 110 12.95 -25.84 -4.95
N HIS A 111 12.39 -25.49 -6.11
CA HIS A 111 11.78 -24.16 -6.30
C HIS A 111 10.54 -23.99 -5.40
N TYR A 112 9.67 -25.00 -5.28
CA TYR A 112 8.49 -24.99 -4.41
C TYR A 112 8.87 -24.73 -2.95
N LYS A 113 9.74 -25.57 -2.37
CA LYS A 113 10.15 -25.43 -0.96
C LYS A 113 10.81 -24.08 -0.67
N LYS A 114 11.63 -23.55 -1.59
CA LYS A 114 12.27 -22.24 -1.43
C LYS A 114 11.29 -21.07 -1.60
N ALA A 115 10.37 -21.14 -2.57
CA ALA A 115 9.38 -20.09 -2.81
C ALA A 115 8.37 -19.98 -1.66
N LYS A 116 7.82 -21.10 -1.16
CA LYS A 116 6.96 -21.11 0.04
C LYS A 116 7.73 -20.64 1.28
N LYS A 117 8.98 -21.06 1.49
CA LYS A 117 9.83 -20.58 2.60
C LYS A 117 10.12 -19.07 2.54
N ALA A 118 10.14 -18.48 1.35
CA ALA A 118 10.25 -17.04 1.16
C ALA A 118 8.88 -16.31 1.21
N GLY A 119 7.78 -16.99 1.51
CA GLY A 119 6.44 -16.37 1.58
C GLY A 119 5.93 -15.85 0.23
N LEU A 120 6.23 -16.56 -0.86
CA LEU A 120 5.54 -16.37 -2.14
C LEU A 120 4.30 -17.25 -2.19
N MET A 121 3.25 -16.78 -2.86
CA MET A 121 2.15 -17.63 -3.30
C MET A 121 2.62 -18.51 -4.46
N VAL A 122 2.36 -19.82 -4.44
CA VAL A 122 2.87 -20.76 -5.44
C VAL A 122 1.74 -21.51 -6.15
N GLY A 123 1.87 -21.61 -7.48
CA GLY A 123 1.08 -22.52 -8.32
C GLY A 123 1.99 -23.41 -9.18
N ALA A 124 1.38 -24.32 -9.94
CA ALA A 124 2.09 -25.27 -10.78
C ALA A 124 1.68 -25.12 -12.26
N TYR A 125 2.53 -25.54 -13.21
CA TYR A 125 2.13 -25.66 -14.61
C TYR A 125 2.66 -26.93 -15.28
N VAL A 126 1.92 -27.37 -16.29
CA VAL A 126 2.22 -28.53 -17.12
C VAL A 126 2.43 -28.06 -18.54
N PHE A 127 3.66 -28.15 -19.05
CA PHE A 127 3.92 -27.89 -20.47
C PHE A 127 3.30 -29.00 -21.30
N SER A 128 2.16 -28.70 -21.92
CA SER A 128 1.30 -29.64 -22.61
C SER A 128 1.70 -29.79 -24.06
N GLN A 129 1.67 -31.04 -24.55
CA GLN A 129 1.69 -31.35 -25.98
C GLN A 129 0.58 -32.35 -26.33
N ALA A 130 -0.54 -32.31 -25.58
CA ALA A 130 -1.69 -33.18 -25.77
C ALA A 130 -2.43 -32.87 -27.09
N LYS A 131 -2.73 -33.94 -27.83
CA LYS A 131 -3.48 -33.92 -29.10
C LYS A 131 -4.90 -34.46 -28.99
N ASN A 132 -5.29 -34.99 -27.83
CA ASN A 132 -6.65 -35.46 -27.53
C ASN A 132 -6.94 -35.42 -26.03
N GLU A 133 -8.21 -35.58 -25.66
CA GLU A 133 -8.70 -35.55 -24.28
C GLU A 133 -8.01 -36.59 -23.37
N GLY A 134 -7.74 -37.80 -23.87
CA GLY A 134 -7.04 -38.84 -23.11
C GLY A 134 -5.60 -38.48 -22.77
N GLU A 135 -4.88 -37.86 -23.70
CA GLU A 135 -3.54 -37.31 -23.44
C GLU A 135 -3.59 -36.16 -22.42
N ALA A 136 -4.58 -35.26 -22.52
CA ALA A 136 -4.74 -34.13 -21.61
C ALA A 136 -5.12 -34.56 -20.18
N ILE A 137 -5.96 -35.60 -20.04
CA ILE A 137 -6.25 -36.27 -18.76
C ILE A 137 -4.97 -36.91 -18.19
N ALA A 138 -4.16 -37.57 -19.02
CA ALA A 138 -2.91 -38.18 -18.57
C ALA A 138 -1.84 -37.16 -18.16
N GLU A 139 -1.80 -35.98 -18.79
CA GLU A 139 -0.96 -34.84 -18.39
C GLU A 139 -1.41 -34.25 -17.04
N ALA A 140 -2.73 -34.02 -16.87
CA ALA A 140 -3.30 -33.53 -15.62
C ALA A 140 -3.07 -34.52 -14.47
N LYS A 141 -3.33 -35.82 -14.68
CA LYS A 141 -3.03 -36.87 -13.70
C LYS A 141 -1.56 -36.89 -13.33
N LYS A 142 -0.64 -36.92 -14.31
CA LYS A 142 0.79 -36.99 -13.97
C LYS A 142 1.28 -35.77 -13.17
N ALA A 143 0.64 -34.62 -13.31
CA ALA A 143 0.89 -33.46 -12.45
C ALA A 143 0.35 -33.63 -11.01
N VAL A 144 -0.88 -34.13 -10.86
CA VAL A 144 -1.49 -34.47 -9.56
C VAL A 144 -0.68 -35.55 -8.84
N ASP A 145 -0.41 -36.68 -9.52
CA ASP A 145 0.44 -37.77 -9.02
C ASP A 145 1.78 -37.22 -8.50
N ARG A 146 2.38 -36.26 -9.23
CA ARG A 146 3.67 -35.66 -8.89
C ARG A 146 3.60 -34.65 -7.73
N LEU A 147 2.43 -34.07 -7.44
CA LEU A 147 2.22 -33.24 -6.24
C LEU A 147 2.02 -34.13 -5.01
N GLU A 148 1.26 -35.22 -5.16
CA GLU A 148 1.05 -36.24 -4.13
C GLU A 148 2.34 -36.98 -3.76
N GLU A 149 3.16 -37.40 -4.76
CA GLU A 149 4.54 -37.93 -4.60
C GLU A 149 5.45 -37.01 -3.75
N LEU A 150 5.11 -35.73 -3.64
CA LEU A 150 5.91 -34.70 -2.96
C LEU A 150 5.31 -34.22 -1.64
N GLY A 151 4.10 -34.66 -1.29
CA GLY A 151 3.35 -34.21 -0.12
C GLY A 151 2.92 -32.73 -0.26
N ILE A 152 2.25 -32.40 -1.36
CA ILE A 152 1.76 -31.06 -1.70
C ILE A 152 0.28 -31.20 -2.09
N GLY A 153 -0.65 -30.86 -1.20
CA GLY A 153 -2.09 -30.99 -1.43
C GLY A 153 -2.75 -29.80 -2.17
N PRO A 154 -4.07 -29.85 -2.43
CA PRO A 154 -4.84 -28.71 -2.92
C PRO A 154 -4.76 -27.44 -2.04
N GLU A 155 -4.57 -27.63 -0.73
CA GLU A 155 -4.35 -26.57 0.27
C GLU A 155 -2.95 -25.95 0.22
N ASP A 156 -1.95 -26.70 -0.28
CA ASP A 156 -0.55 -26.25 -0.37
C ASP A 156 -0.31 -25.30 -1.56
N LEU A 157 -1.07 -25.44 -2.64
CA LEU A 157 -1.00 -24.55 -3.80
C LEU A 157 -1.92 -23.34 -3.62
N ASP A 158 -1.31 -22.15 -3.56
CA ASP A 158 -2.01 -20.85 -3.43
C ASP A 158 -2.60 -20.38 -4.78
N LEU A 159 -2.17 -21.00 -5.88
CA LEU A 159 -2.55 -20.71 -7.25
C LEU A 159 -2.82 -22.01 -8.04
N PRO A 160 -3.66 -21.96 -9.08
CA PRO A 160 -4.00 -23.11 -9.92
C PRO A 160 -2.84 -23.95 -10.46
N ILE A 161 -3.16 -25.20 -10.85
CA ILE A 161 -2.39 -25.95 -11.84
C ILE A 161 -2.81 -25.47 -13.25
N TYR A 162 -1.87 -24.94 -14.03
CA TYR A 162 -2.11 -24.46 -15.39
C TYR A 162 -1.75 -25.51 -16.43
N MET A 163 -2.62 -25.71 -17.41
CA MET A 163 -2.22 -26.25 -18.71
C MET A 163 -1.47 -25.15 -19.45
N ASP A 164 -0.16 -25.29 -19.64
CA ASP A 164 0.62 -24.45 -20.55
C ASP A 164 0.48 -25.06 -21.95
N TYR A 165 -0.33 -24.43 -22.80
CA TYR A 165 -0.74 -24.99 -24.08
C TYR A 165 -0.36 -24.07 -25.24
N GLU A 166 0.73 -24.44 -25.92
CA GLU A 166 1.23 -23.72 -27.08
C GLU A 166 1.84 -24.63 -28.15
N PHE A 167 1.81 -24.14 -29.39
CA PHE A 167 2.63 -24.69 -30.47
C PHE A 167 4.10 -24.36 -30.17
N ALA A 168 4.93 -25.38 -30.03
CA ALA A 168 6.33 -25.27 -29.64
C ALA A 168 7.26 -25.95 -30.66
N GLY A 169 8.56 -25.60 -30.61
CA GLY A 169 9.52 -25.98 -31.66
C GLY A 169 9.25 -25.27 -33.00
N PRO A 170 10.03 -25.59 -34.05
CA PRO A 170 9.71 -25.16 -35.42
C PRO A 170 8.46 -25.87 -35.94
N SER A 171 7.78 -25.31 -36.93
CA SER A 171 6.63 -25.94 -37.61
C SER A 171 7.01 -27.08 -38.57
N SER A 172 8.30 -27.42 -38.64
CA SER A 172 8.91 -28.39 -39.57
C SER A 172 10.35 -28.67 -39.15
N GLY A 173 10.81 -29.92 -39.22
CA GLY A 173 12.14 -30.36 -38.77
C GLY A 173 12.06 -31.27 -37.54
N ASP A 174 13.20 -31.73 -37.03
CA ASP A 174 13.26 -32.85 -36.08
C ASP A 174 12.75 -32.48 -34.67
N ASP A 175 12.89 -31.21 -34.26
CA ASP A 175 12.38 -30.67 -32.99
C ASP A 175 10.90 -30.21 -33.05
N ILE A 176 10.13 -30.63 -34.06
CA ILE A 176 8.73 -30.21 -34.26
C ILE A 176 7.82 -30.60 -33.08
N GLY A 177 7.15 -29.62 -32.46
CA GLY A 177 6.17 -29.87 -31.41
C GLY A 177 4.97 -30.67 -31.92
N ARG A 178 4.47 -31.61 -31.09
CA ARG A 178 3.46 -32.63 -31.47
C ARG A 178 2.21 -32.01 -32.08
N LEU A 179 1.83 -30.81 -31.65
CA LEU A 179 0.61 -30.13 -32.08
C LEU A 179 0.61 -29.77 -33.58
N TYR A 180 1.78 -29.63 -34.20
CA TYR A 180 1.91 -29.43 -35.66
C TYR A 180 1.79 -30.72 -36.48
N VAL A 181 2.01 -31.89 -35.87
CA VAL A 181 2.12 -33.19 -36.57
C VAL A 181 0.74 -33.69 -37.00
N LYS A 182 0.58 -34.07 -38.27
CA LYS A 182 -0.72 -34.43 -38.85
C LYS A 182 -1.36 -35.69 -38.20
N PRO A 183 -2.69 -35.71 -37.98
CA PRO A 183 -3.62 -34.58 -38.05
C PRO A 183 -3.26 -33.54 -36.97
N ALA A 184 -3.02 -32.30 -37.42
CA ALA A 184 -2.54 -31.23 -36.55
C ALA A 184 -3.67 -30.76 -35.62
N LEU A 185 -3.31 -30.22 -34.47
CA LEU A 185 -4.28 -29.77 -33.47
C LEU A 185 -5.20 -28.68 -34.05
N ASP A 186 -6.50 -28.95 -34.08
CA ASP A 186 -7.54 -27.99 -34.44
C ASP A 186 -8.18 -27.31 -33.20
N LYS A 187 -9.09 -26.35 -33.43
CA LYS A 187 -9.74 -25.58 -32.36
C LYS A 187 -10.68 -26.43 -31.48
N GLU A 188 -11.43 -27.34 -32.08
CA GLU A 188 -12.38 -28.17 -31.34
C GLU A 188 -11.63 -29.13 -30.42
N MET A 189 -10.63 -29.84 -30.96
CA MET A 189 -9.81 -30.75 -30.18
C MET A 189 -8.98 -30.01 -29.13
N ALA A 190 -8.40 -28.84 -29.42
CA ALA A 190 -7.72 -28.02 -28.42
C ALA A 190 -8.64 -27.57 -27.28
N THR A 191 -9.90 -27.22 -27.59
CA THR A 191 -10.88 -26.81 -26.59
C THR A 191 -11.29 -28.01 -25.71
N LYS A 192 -11.48 -29.18 -26.32
CA LYS A 192 -11.71 -30.46 -25.64
C LYS A 192 -10.55 -30.85 -24.72
N CYS A 193 -9.31 -30.86 -25.21
CA CYS A 193 -8.10 -31.11 -24.40
C CYS A 193 -8.04 -30.18 -23.18
N ALA A 194 -8.20 -28.87 -23.40
CA ALA A 194 -8.11 -27.89 -22.32
C ALA A 194 -9.24 -28.03 -21.30
N LYS A 195 -10.46 -28.39 -21.73
CA LYS A 195 -11.56 -28.76 -20.82
C LYS A 195 -11.23 -30.02 -20.01
N ALA A 196 -10.79 -31.08 -20.67
CA ALA A 196 -10.51 -32.38 -20.04
C ALA A 196 -9.35 -32.28 -19.02
N PHE A 197 -8.30 -31.52 -19.32
CA PHE A 197 -7.25 -31.17 -18.36
C PHE A 197 -7.85 -30.43 -17.15
N CYS A 198 -8.56 -29.33 -17.39
CA CYS A 198 -9.11 -28.50 -16.31
C CYS A 198 -10.10 -29.25 -15.42
N ASP A 199 -10.93 -30.13 -15.98
CA ASP A 199 -11.90 -30.90 -15.20
C ASP A 199 -11.23 -32.04 -14.42
N THR A 200 -10.14 -32.63 -14.94
CA THR A 200 -9.32 -33.60 -14.20
C THR A 200 -8.63 -32.95 -12.99
N VAL A 201 -8.05 -31.75 -13.16
CA VAL A 201 -7.43 -30.98 -12.07
C VAL A 201 -8.46 -30.61 -10.99
N LYS A 202 -9.67 -30.15 -11.39
CA LYS A 202 -10.78 -29.86 -10.46
C LYS A 202 -11.26 -31.11 -9.71
N ALA A 203 -11.32 -32.26 -10.38
CA ALA A 203 -11.75 -33.52 -9.77
C ALA A 203 -10.77 -34.02 -8.68
N ALA A 204 -9.49 -33.67 -8.79
CA ALA A 204 -8.48 -33.88 -7.75
C ALA A 204 -8.47 -32.77 -6.66
N GLY A 205 -9.47 -31.87 -6.64
CA GLY A 205 -9.63 -30.80 -5.64
C GLY A 205 -8.81 -29.53 -5.89
N TYR A 206 -7.90 -29.53 -6.85
CA TYR A 206 -7.06 -28.37 -7.18
C TYR A 206 -7.80 -27.33 -8.03
N GLU A 207 -7.41 -26.05 -7.92
CA GLU A 207 -7.85 -25.05 -8.91
C GLU A 207 -7.18 -25.28 -10.26
N ALA A 208 -7.93 -25.07 -11.35
CA ALA A 208 -7.46 -25.25 -12.72
C ALA A 208 -7.29 -23.91 -13.46
N GLY A 209 -6.22 -23.82 -14.25
CA GLY A 209 -5.92 -22.69 -15.13
C GLY A 209 -5.48 -23.13 -16.52
N ILE A 210 -5.43 -22.17 -17.43
CA ILE A 210 -4.83 -22.33 -18.76
C ILE A 210 -3.90 -21.15 -18.99
N TYR A 211 -2.65 -21.46 -19.35
CA TYR A 211 -1.73 -20.53 -19.98
C TYR A 211 -1.79 -20.70 -21.50
N ALA A 212 -1.87 -19.58 -22.22
CA ALA A 212 -1.63 -19.58 -23.66
C ALA A 212 -1.26 -18.18 -24.18
N ASN A 213 -0.55 -18.13 -25.30
CA ASN A 213 -0.28 -16.85 -25.98
C ASN A 213 -1.53 -16.26 -26.65
N THR A 214 -1.49 -14.94 -26.93
CA THR A 214 -2.62 -14.20 -27.53
C THR A 214 -3.10 -14.68 -28.91
N THR A 215 -2.32 -15.50 -29.62
CA THR A 215 -2.78 -16.17 -30.84
C THR A 215 -3.49 -17.47 -30.51
N PHE A 216 -2.92 -18.32 -29.66
CA PHE A 216 -3.54 -19.59 -29.26
C PHE A 216 -4.91 -19.39 -28.60
N PHE A 217 -5.06 -18.42 -27.67
CA PHE A 217 -6.37 -18.03 -27.12
C PHE A 217 -7.33 -17.40 -28.14
N ARG A 218 -6.85 -16.93 -29.30
CA ARG A 218 -7.69 -16.33 -30.33
C ARG A 218 -8.17 -17.37 -31.35
N THR A 219 -7.36 -18.38 -31.66
CA THR A 219 -7.60 -19.32 -32.77
C THR A 219 -7.86 -20.76 -32.34
N MET A 220 -7.33 -21.21 -31.20
CA MET A 220 -7.35 -22.63 -30.80
C MET A 220 -8.33 -22.92 -29.65
N ILE A 221 -8.51 -22.01 -28.70
CA ILE A 221 -9.28 -22.29 -27.48
C ILE A 221 -10.59 -21.49 -27.48
N ASP A 222 -11.74 -22.17 -27.28
CA ASP A 222 -12.94 -21.51 -26.76
C ASP A 222 -13.20 -21.69 -25.26
N HIS A 223 -12.66 -20.72 -24.53
CA HIS A 223 -12.82 -20.51 -23.11
C HIS A 223 -14.25 -20.55 -22.53
N THR A 224 -15.30 -20.41 -23.35
CA THR A 224 -16.69 -20.49 -22.89
C THR A 224 -17.10 -21.91 -22.54
N GLU A 225 -16.46 -22.92 -23.14
CA GLU A 225 -16.79 -24.35 -22.97
C GLU A 225 -16.03 -25.00 -21.80
N ILE A 226 -14.98 -24.33 -21.30
CA ILE A 226 -14.05 -24.85 -20.28
C ILE A 226 -14.47 -24.43 -18.83
N GLY A 227 -15.52 -23.60 -18.73
CA GLY A 227 -16.15 -23.20 -17.48
C GLY A 227 -15.64 -21.86 -16.91
N SER A 228 -16.56 -21.10 -16.31
CA SER A 228 -16.36 -19.71 -15.85
C SER A 228 -15.29 -19.52 -14.77
N ASN A 229 -14.96 -20.57 -14.01
CA ASN A 229 -14.04 -20.48 -12.86
C ASN A 229 -12.56 -20.68 -13.21
N VAL A 230 -12.23 -21.11 -14.44
CA VAL A 230 -10.84 -21.36 -14.86
C VAL A 230 -10.00 -20.08 -14.87
N ASP A 231 -8.75 -20.16 -14.41
CA ASP A 231 -7.81 -19.02 -14.43
C ASP A 231 -7.10 -18.91 -15.78
N LEU A 232 -7.43 -17.89 -16.56
CA LEU A 232 -6.79 -17.63 -17.85
C LEU A 232 -5.58 -16.71 -17.70
N TRP A 233 -4.41 -17.25 -17.99
CA TRP A 233 -3.11 -16.59 -17.93
C TRP A 233 -2.58 -16.41 -19.37
N CYS A 234 -2.34 -15.16 -19.79
CA CYS A 234 -2.10 -14.85 -21.20
C CYS A 234 -0.68 -14.37 -21.46
N ALA A 235 0.03 -14.97 -22.43
CA ALA A 235 1.34 -14.49 -22.87
C ALA A 235 1.26 -13.46 -24.02
N GLN A 236 1.95 -12.34 -23.83
CA GLN A 236 2.30 -11.38 -24.89
C GLN A 236 3.46 -10.48 -24.45
N TYR A 237 4.64 -10.69 -25.04
CA TYR A 237 5.85 -9.90 -24.75
C TYR A 237 5.78 -8.50 -25.40
N ASN A 238 5.18 -7.53 -24.71
CA ASN A 238 4.93 -6.18 -25.26
C ASN A 238 4.67 -5.15 -24.13
N ASP A 239 4.65 -3.84 -24.43
CA ASP A 239 4.22 -2.81 -23.48
C ASP A 239 2.74 -2.94 -23.08
N LYS A 240 1.93 -3.68 -23.85
CA LYS A 240 0.48 -3.78 -23.70
C LYS A 240 -0.04 -5.15 -24.12
N CYS A 241 -0.80 -5.81 -23.25
CA CYS A 241 -1.61 -6.98 -23.62
C CYS A 241 -2.83 -6.54 -24.44
N THR A 242 -2.97 -7.06 -25.65
CA THR A 242 -4.09 -6.77 -26.57
C THR A 242 -5.21 -7.81 -26.51
N SER A 243 -5.02 -8.97 -25.84
CA SER A 243 -5.95 -10.11 -25.79
C SER A 243 -7.44 -9.74 -25.72
N LYS A 244 -8.24 -10.19 -26.69
CA LYS A 244 -9.69 -9.95 -26.73
C LYS A 244 -10.48 -10.85 -25.77
N LYS A 245 -9.95 -12.04 -25.44
CA LYS A 245 -10.54 -12.97 -24.46
C LYS A 245 -10.36 -12.42 -23.03
N PRO A 246 -11.11 -12.92 -22.03
CA PRO A 246 -10.81 -12.73 -20.61
C PRO A 246 -9.41 -13.23 -20.25
N TYR A 247 -8.83 -12.67 -19.18
CA TYR A 247 -7.59 -13.11 -18.55
C TYR A 247 -7.50 -12.49 -17.16
N LYS A 248 -6.97 -13.24 -16.18
CA LYS A 248 -6.66 -12.81 -14.82
C LYS A 248 -5.16 -12.50 -14.66
N LYS A 249 -4.29 -13.13 -15.48
CA LYS A 249 -2.83 -12.94 -15.45
C LYS A 249 -2.26 -12.62 -16.84
N TRP A 250 -1.13 -11.92 -16.89
CA TRP A 250 -0.41 -11.56 -18.13
C TRP A 250 1.10 -11.77 -17.96
N GLN A 251 1.66 -12.70 -18.74
CA GLN A 251 3.11 -12.84 -18.93
C GLN A 251 3.56 -11.82 -19.97
N PHE A 252 4.33 -10.83 -19.52
CA PHE A 252 4.65 -9.60 -20.26
C PHE A 252 6.07 -9.56 -20.82
N THR A 253 6.92 -10.52 -20.45
CA THR A 253 8.31 -10.65 -20.91
C THR A 253 8.86 -12.05 -20.64
N SER A 254 9.76 -12.53 -21.49
CA SER A 254 10.65 -13.70 -21.27
C SER A 254 12.11 -13.27 -21.11
N SER A 255 12.33 -12.09 -20.54
CA SER A 255 13.66 -11.46 -20.42
C SER A 255 13.80 -10.61 -19.16
N ALA A 256 13.00 -10.84 -18.12
CA ALA A 256 13.18 -10.14 -16.85
C ALA A 256 14.48 -10.62 -16.19
N LEU A 257 15.26 -9.67 -15.67
CA LEU A 257 16.38 -9.97 -14.78
C LEU A 257 15.92 -9.76 -13.33
N ILE A 258 15.91 -10.87 -12.58
CA ILE A 258 15.43 -10.96 -11.20
C ILE A 258 16.62 -11.34 -10.32
N ASN A 259 16.97 -10.51 -9.36
CA ASN A 259 18.02 -10.86 -8.39
C ASN A 259 17.57 -12.12 -7.64
N GLY A 260 18.49 -13.02 -7.34
CA GLY A 260 18.18 -14.33 -6.74
C GLY A 260 17.75 -15.41 -7.73
N ILE A 261 17.26 -15.10 -8.94
CA ILE A 261 16.90 -16.12 -9.93
C ILE A 261 18.03 -16.28 -10.95
N TYR A 262 18.73 -17.41 -10.87
CA TYR A 262 19.90 -17.68 -11.71
C TYR A 262 19.57 -18.66 -12.84
N SER A 263 20.26 -18.56 -13.98
CA SER A 263 20.15 -19.55 -15.07
C SER A 263 20.91 -20.84 -14.70
N SER A 264 20.31 -22.00 -14.99
CA SER A 264 20.86 -23.32 -14.69
C SER A 264 22.30 -23.48 -15.17
N GLY A 265 23.19 -24.00 -14.32
CA GLY A 265 24.59 -24.27 -14.66
C GLY A 265 25.50 -23.04 -14.84
N THR A 266 24.97 -21.80 -14.80
CA THR A 266 25.76 -20.59 -15.09
C THR A 266 26.21 -19.79 -13.87
N GLY A 267 25.50 -19.90 -12.75
CA GLY A 267 25.67 -19.01 -11.58
C GLY A 267 25.32 -17.53 -11.82
N ARG A 268 24.81 -17.17 -13.01
CA ARG A 268 24.48 -15.80 -13.41
C ARG A 268 22.97 -15.56 -13.32
N ILE A 269 22.54 -14.32 -13.04
CA ILE A 269 21.12 -13.94 -13.07
C ILE A 269 20.54 -14.27 -14.45
N GLY A 270 19.49 -15.09 -14.46
CA GLY A 270 18.90 -15.63 -15.68
C GLY A 270 17.85 -14.70 -16.29
N ARG A 271 17.64 -14.85 -17.61
CA ARG A 271 16.36 -14.44 -18.19
C ARG A 271 15.26 -15.26 -17.53
N THR A 272 14.27 -14.55 -17.01
CA THR A 272 13.14 -15.12 -16.28
C THR A 272 11.85 -14.55 -16.86
N ASP A 273 10.81 -15.36 -16.86
CA ASP A 273 9.50 -15.00 -17.38
C ASP A 273 8.74 -14.18 -16.32
N GLY A 274 8.13 -13.06 -16.76
CA GLY A 274 7.64 -12.01 -15.88
C GLY A 274 6.14 -11.78 -16.01
N ASN A 275 5.43 -11.76 -14.88
CA ASN A 275 3.97 -11.79 -14.81
C ASN A 275 3.35 -10.67 -13.99
N PHE A 276 2.20 -10.18 -14.47
CA PHE A 276 1.23 -9.41 -13.69
C PHE A 276 0.01 -10.28 -13.38
N TRP A 277 -0.45 -10.29 -12.12
CA TRP A 277 -1.75 -10.85 -11.72
C TRP A 277 -2.68 -9.72 -11.29
N TYR A 278 -3.85 -9.64 -11.92
CA TYR A 278 -4.86 -8.61 -11.66
C TYR A 278 -5.91 -9.14 -10.67
N ILE A 279 -5.82 -8.69 -9.43
CA ILE A 279 -6.71 -9.12 -8.34
C ILE A 279 -7.75 -8.03 -8.09
N LYS A 280 -9.03 -8.41 -8.09
CA LYS A 280 -10.13 -7.47 -7.86
C LYS A 280 -10.12 -7.06 -6.39
N ARG A 281 -10.08 -5.76 -6.11
CA ARG A 281 -10.25 -5.24 -4.74
C ARG A 281 -11.70 -5.39 -4.30
N ASN A 282 -11.87 -5.66 -3.02
CA ASN A 282 -13.17 -5.78 -2.35
C ASN A 282 -14.14 -6.66 -3.17
N PRO A 283 -13.82 -7.96 -3.37
CA PRO A 283 -14.80 -8.91 -3.87
C PRO A 283 -16.04 -8.86 -2.96
N LYS A 284 -17.23 -9.05 -3.54
CA LYS A 284 -18.44 -9.24 -2.74
C LYS A 284 -18.60 -10.74 -2.50
N PRO A 285 -18.98 -11.18 -1.29
CA PRO A 285 -19.28 -12.58 -1.05
C PRO A 285 -20.39 -13.06 -1.97
N THR A 286 -20.22 -14.27 -2.50
CA THR A 286 -21.18 -14.95 -3.36
C THR A 286 -22.24 -15.72 -2.57
N ASP A 287 -21.85 -16.31 -1.45
CA ASP A 287 -22.71 -16.92 -0.42
C ASP A 287 -21.90 -17.05 0.90
N SER A 288 -22.44 -17.71 1.92
CA SER A 288 -21.77 -17.80 3.23
C SER A 288 -20.60 -18.79 3.34
N SER A 289 -20.16 -19.41 2.24
CA SER A 289 -18.85 -20.11 2.16
C SER A 289 -17.73 -19.21 1.64
N ASP A 290 -18.05 -17.99 1.19
CA ASP A 290 -17.09 -17.06 0.62
C ASP A 290 -16.34 -16.28 1.71
N ILE A 291 -15.00 -16.38 1.74
CA ILE A 291 -14.14 -15.67 2.70
C ILE A 291 -14.29 -14.14 2.58
N ALA A 292 -14.76 -13.62 1.45
CA ALA A 292 -15.08 -12.20 1.29
C ALA A 292 -16.24 -11.71 2.20
N GLY A 293 -16.96 -12.62 2.87
CA GLY A 293 -18.04 -12.33 3.82
C GLY A 293 -17.76 -12.84 5.24
N CYS A 294 -16.49 -13.11 5.57
CA CYS A 294 -16.05 -13.44 6.93
C CYS A 294 -15.51 -12.20 7.65
N ASP A 295 -15.63 -12.18 8.97
CA ASP A 295 -15.05 -11.16 9.83
C ASP A 295 -13.56 -11.47 10.00
N ILE A 296 -12.68 -10.50 9.74
CA ILE A 296 -11.23 -10.74 9.67
C ILE A 296 -10.49 -9.70 10.51
N TYR A 297 -9.80 -10.19 11.53
CA TYR A 297 -9.12 -9.40 12.56
C TYR A 297 -7.62 -9.65 12.53
N GLY A 298 -6.83 -8.58 12.63
CA GLY A 298 -5.37 -8.67 12.69
C GLY A 298 -4.75 -7.28 12.66
N ALA A 299 -3.46 -7.20 12.97
CA ALA A 299 -2.74 -5.92 12.87
C ALA A 299 -2.55 -5.52 11.40
N THR A 300 -2.70 -4.23 11.09
CA THR A 300 -2.65 -3.69 9.72
C THR A 300 -1.65 -2.54 9.53
N ASP A 301 -0.80 -2.25 10.53
CA ASP A 301 0.28 -1.26 10.42
C ASP A 301 1.60 -1.80 10.98
N PHE A 302 2.65 -1.78 10.15
CA PHE A 302 3.94 -2.40 10.44
C PHE A 302 5.12 -1.47 10.11
N ASN A 303 6.15 -1.53 10.95
CA ASN A 303 7.42 -0.88 10.65
C ASN A 303 8.19 -1.69 9.59
N TYR A 304 8.78 -1.01 8.61
CA TYR A 304 9.77 -1.63 7.72
C TYR A 304 11.00 -2.14 8.49
N THR A 305 11.17 -3.45 8.50
CA THR A 305 12.30 -4.15 9.14
C THR A 305 13.53 -4.25 8.24
N GLY A 306 13.37 -4.07 6.92
CA GLY A 306 14.35 -4.52 5.92
C GLY A 306 14.09 -5.95 5.41
N ASP A 307 13.13 -6.66 6.02
CA ASP A 307 12.78 -8.03 5.72
C ASP A 307 11.32 -8.17 5.24
N ILE A 308 10.89 -9.41 5.02
CA ILE A 308 9.54 -9.80 4.64
C ILE A 308 8.62 -9.68 5.87
N ILE A 309 7.44 -9.10 5.69
CA ILE A 309 6.46 -8.86 6.76
C ILE A 309 5.23 -9.74 6.52
N THR A 310 4.88 -10.59 7.47
CA THR A 310 3.75 -11.55 7.37
C THR A 310 2.79 -11.37 8.54
N PRO A 311 1.82 -10.43 8.44
CA PRO A 311 0.85 -10.19 9.50
C PRO A 311 -0.11 -11.37 9.71
N GLU A 312 -0.25 -11.83 10.95
CA GLU A 312 -1.22 -12.86 11.32
C GLU A 312 -2.65 -12.30 11.33
N PHE A 313 -3.61 -13.12 10.88
CA PHE A 313 -5.03 -12.79 10.86
C PHE A 313 -5.88 -13.93 11.41
N GLU A 314 -6.79 -13.58 12.30
CA GLU A 314 -7.91 -14.40 12.74
C GLU A 314 -9.10 -14.19 11.80
N VAL A 315 -9.67 -15.29 11.29
CA VAL A 315 -10.83 -15.29 10.41
C VAL A 315 -11.99 -15.95 11.13
N ILE A 316 -13.14 -15.29 11.16
CA ILE A 316 -14.35 -15.74 11.83
C ILE A 316 -15.51 -15.76 10.82
N SER A 317 -16.28 -16.85 10.79
CA SER A 317 -17.48 -16.98 9.97
C SER A 317 -18.68 -17.24 10.87
N LYS A 318 -19.61 -16.28 10.96
CA LYS A 318 -20.82 -16.37 11.81
C LYS A 318 -20.50 -16.71 13.27
N GLY A 319 -19.50 -16.05 13.86
CA GLY A 319 -19.02 -16.31 15.22
C GLY A 319 -18.12 -17.54 15.40
N LYS A 320 -17.98 -18.41 14.40
CA LYS A 320 -17.04 -19.56 14.44
C LYS A 320 -15.67 -19.14 13.91
N LYS A 321 -14.63 -19.22 14.76
CA LYS A 321 -13.22 -19.10 14.35
C LYS A 321 -12.83 -20.19 13.35
N LEU A 322 -12.13 -19.80 12.28
CA LEU A 322 -11.64 -20.69 11.23
C LEU A 322 -10.16 -21.07 11.47
N VAL A 323 -9.71 -22.15 10.85
CA VAL A 323 -8.34 -22.68 11.01
C VAL A 323 -7.51 -22.48 9.74
N GLN A 324 -6.40 -21.74 9.85
CA GLN A 324 -5.44 -21.60 8.75
C GLN A 324 -4.83 -22.95 8.37
N GLY A 325 -4.70 -23.21 7.06
CA GLY A 325 -4.25 -24.50 6.51
C GLY A 325 -5.37 -25.54 6.34
N LYS A 326 -6.58 -25.26 6.83
CA LYS A 326 -7.76 -26.14 6.69
C LYS A 326 -8.97 -25.44 6.06
N ASP A 327 -9.31 -24.28 6.60
CA ASP A 327 -10.45 -23.46 6.18
C ASP A 327 -10.00 -22.27 5.29
N TYR A 328 -8.77 -21.78 5.47
CA TYR A 328 -8.18 -20.72 4.65
C TYR A 328 -6.65 -20.79 4.57
N THR A 329 -6.04 -20.16 3.56
CA THR A 329 -4.59 -19.86 3.50
C THR A 329 -4.34 -18.35 3.43
N ILE A 330 -3.13 -17.90 3.78
CA ILE A 330 -2.72 -16.49 3.65
C ILE A 330 -1.46 -16.37 2.78
N GLY A 331 -1.60 -15.68 1.65
CA GLY A 331 -0.48 -15.15 0.86
C GLY A 331 -0.27 -13.64 1.08
N TYR A 332 0.86 -13.10 0.65
CA TYR A 332 1.20 -11.68 0.88
C TYR A 332 1.79 -10.97 -0.35
N ILE A 333 1.33 -9.74 -0.57
CA ILE A 333 1.59 -8.93 -1.78
C ILE A 333 2.21 -7.58 -1.40
N ASN A 334 3.28 -7.18 -2.09
CA ASN A 334 4.12 -6.01 -1.82
C ASN A 334 4.73 -5.96 -0.39
N ASN A 335 4.76 -7.09 0.32
CA ASN A 335 5.00 -7.17 1.77
C ASN A 335 6.48 -7.07 2.20
N VAL A 336 7.24 -6.19 1.57
CA VAL A 336 8.63 -5.86 1.96
C VAL A 336 8.88 -4.36 1.94
N LYS A 337 8.52 -3.66 0.84
CA LYS A 337 9.07 -2.33 0.55
C LYS A 337 8.29 -1.21 1.23
N LYS A 338 8.98 -0.37 2.01
CA LYS A 338 8.42 0.84 2.62
C LYS A 338 7.95 1.87 1.60
N GLY A 339 6.87 2.58 1.94
CA GLY A 339 6.46 3.81 1.27
C GLY A 339 4.95 3.93 1.05
N ASN A 340 4.55 4.80 0.12
CA ASN A 340 3.15 5.09 -0.18
C ASN A 340 2.42 3.96 -0.95
N GLN A 341 2.99 2.75 -0.99
CA GLN A 341 2.43 1.58 -1.65
C GLN A 341 1.95 0.60 -0.58
N GLN A 342 0.63 0.47 -0.46
CA GLN A 342 0.00 -0.46 0.46
C GLN A 342 0.41 -1.91 0.17
N ALA A 343 0.66 -2.69 1.21
CA ALA A 343 0.79 -4.15 1.14
C ALA A 343 -0.57 -4.83 1.41
N TYR A 344 -0.70 -6.11 1.07
CA TYR A 344 -1.94 -6.86 1.27
C TYR A 344 -1.66 -8.28 1.77
N ALA A 345 -2.49 -8.74 2.68
CA ALA A 345 -2.73 -10.16 2.88
C ALA A 345 -3.84 -10.59 1.91
N TYR A 346 -3.59 -11.69 1.21
CA TYR A 346 -4.53 -12.37 0.32
C TYR A 346 -4.97 -13.64 1.03
N ILE A 347 -6.16 -13.60 1.62
CA ILE A 347 -6.70 -14.69 2.44
C ILE A 347 -7.66 -15.48 1.55
N ARG A 348 -7.30 -16.71 1.19
CA ARG A 348 -8.04 -17.58 0.25
C ARG A 348 -8.79 -18.66 1.01
N GLY A 349 -10.07 -18.87 0.70
CA GLY A 349 -10.85 -19.98 1.27
C GLY A 349 -10.45 -21.31 0.66
N ILE A 350 -10.36 -22.35 1.50
CA ILE A 350 -10.11 -23.74 1.10
C ILE A 350 -11.05 -24.70 1.86
N GLY A 351 -11.11 -25.96 1.42
CA GLY A 351 -11.96 -26.98 2.05
C GLY A 351 -13.45 -26.65 1.94
N SER A 352 -14.09 -26.30 3.06
CA SER A 352 -15.49 -25.88 3.10
C SER A 352 -15.72 -24.40 2.74
N TYR A 353 -14.65 -23.63 2.58
CA TYR A 353 -14.68 -22.21 2.23
C TYR A 353 -14.05 -21.96 0.86
N LYS A 354 -14.37 -20.81 0.26
CA LYS A 354 -13.93 -20.42 -1.09
C LYS A 354 -13.71 -18.92 -1.20
N GLY A 355 -13.36 -18.47 -2.41
CA GLY A 355 -13.16 -17.05 -2.70
C GLY A 355 -11.92 -16.50 -1.99
N TYR A 356 -11.87 -15.18 -1.81
CA TYR A 356 -10.76 -14.53 -1.12
C TYR A 356 -11.16 -13.19 -0.51
N ALA A 357 -10.46 -12.81 0.56
CA ALA A 357 -10.41 -11.44 1.07
C ALA A 357 -9.04 -10.81 0.76
N LEU A 358 -9.02 -9.48 0.64
CA LEU A 358 -7.80 -8.68 0.52
C LEU A 358 -7.74 -7.70 1.69
N ILE A 359 -6.92 -8.00 2.71
CA ILE A 359 -6.75 -7.12 3.86
C ILE A 359 -5.56 -6.17 3.59
N PRO A 360 -5.78 -4.86 3.46
CA PRO A 360 -4.70 -3.90 3.26
C PRO A 360 -3.91 -3.68 4.56
N PHE A 361 -2.58 -3.63 4.47
CA PHE A 361 -1.72 -3.23 5.58
C PHE A 361 -0.60 -2.28 5.14
N THR A 362 -0.16 -1.40 6.04
CA THR A 362 0.90 -0.42 5.78
C THR A 362 2.27 -0.95 6.19
N ILE A 363 3.28 -0.62 5.37
CA ILE A 363 4.70 -0.79 5.71
C ILE A 363 5.31 0.60 5.81
N GLY A 364 5.27 1.16 7.02
CA GLY A 364 5.72 2.52 7.32
C GLY A 364 7.21 2.71 7.03
N SER A 365 7.63 3.96 6.80
CA SER A 365 9.04 4.28 6.54
C SER A 365 9.88 4.05 7.79
N GLY A 366 10.45 2.85 7.89
CA GLY A 366 11.13 2.26 9.05
C GLY A 366 11.67 3.24 10.07
N TYR A 367 10.85 3.53 11.07
CA TYR A 367 11.30 4.00 12.36
C TYR A 367 11.68 2.79 13.20
N ILE A 368 12.73 2.92 14.01
CA ILE A 368 12.90 2.13 15.23
C ILE A 368 11.85 2.56 16.26
N ASN A 369 10.59 2.19 16.01
CA ASN A 369 9.43 2.56 16.81
C ASN A 369 9.05 1.39 17.73
N ARG A 370 9.82 1.27 18.82
CA ARG A 370 9.53 0.53 20.05
C ARG A 370 9.53 -1.01 19.93
N ILE A 371 10.57 -1.62 20.47
CA ILE A 371 10.40 -2.83 21.27
C ILE A 371 9.80 -2.43 22.63
N GLY A 372 9.15 -3.38 23.29
CA GLY A 372 8.38 -3.21 24.51
C GLY A 372 6.91 -3.56 24.25
N LEU A 373 6.35 -4.35 25.16
CA LEU A 373 4.93 -4.69 25.30
C LEU A 373 4.32 -5.73 24.34
N LYS A 374 4.77 -5.90 23.08
CA LYS A 374 4.22 -7.00 22.24
C LYS A 374 4.68 -8.41 22.67
N ASP A 375 5.74 -8.47 23.48
CA ASP A 375 6.38 -9.72 23.95
C ASP A 375 6.23 -9.91 25.47
N CYS A 376 5.53 -9.00 26.16
CA CYS A 376 5.27 -9.09 27.59
C CYS A 376 3.99 -9.90 27.82
N LYS A 377 4.09 -11.02 28.54
CA LYS A 377 2.93 -11.78 29.03
C LYS A 377 2.67 -11.40 30.48
N TYR A 378 1.44 -11.02 30.80
CA TYR A 378 0.94 -11.08 32.16
C TYR A 378 0.13 -12.37 32.32
N THR A 379 0.41 -13.11 33.39
CA THR A 379 -0.35 -14.27 33.84
C THR A 379 -0.83 -13.97 35.26
N ASP A 380 -2.12 -14.03 35.52
CA ASP A 380 -2.65 -13.89 36.88
C ASP A 380 -2.57 -15.22 37.66
N GLU A 381 -2.98 -15.17 38.94
CA GLU A 381 -3.05 -16.31 39.86
C GLU A 381 -4.01 -17.42 39.39
N SER A 382 -4.85 -17.16 38.38
CA SER A 382 -5.71 -18.18 37.74
C SER A 382 -5.08 -18.83 36.50
N GLY A 383 -3.93 -18.34 36.04
CA GLY A 383 -3.28 -18.78 34.80
C GLY A 383 -3.74 -18.04 33.53
N THR A 384 -4.53 -16.97 33.64
CA THR A 384 -5.10 -16.27 32.48
C THR A 384 -4.11 -15.27 31.87
N ILE A 385 -3.92 -15.34 30.55
CA ILE A 385 -2.98 -14.49 29.80
C ILE A 385 -3.64 -13.17 29.39
N CYS A 386 -3.13 -12.03 29.88
CA CYS A 386 -3.52 -10.71 29.39
C CYS A 386 -2.57 -10.18 28.30
N TYR A 387 -3.14 -9.63 27.23
CA TYR A 387 -2.44 -9.08 26.07
C TYR A 387 -2.34 -7.56 26.09
N ILE A 388 -1.34 -7.03 25.37
CA ILE A 388 -1.16 -5.58 25.15
C ILE A 388 -1.49 -5.25 23.69
N PHE A 389 -2.49 -4.37 23.50
CA PHE A 389 -3.15 -4.17 22.22
C PHE A 389 -2.73 -2.86 21.51
N ARG A 390 -2.89 -2.84 20.19
CA ARG A 390 -3.16 -1.62 19.40
C ARG A 390 -4.54 -1.70 18.78
N ASN A 391 -5.13 -0.54 18.49
CA ASN A 391 -6.59 -0.39 18.47
C ASN A 391 -7.26 -0.72 17.13
N VAL A 392 -8.48 -1.27 17.22
CA VAL A 392 -9.43 -1.49 16.11
C VAL A 392 -9.96 -0.13 15.57
N PRO A 393 -10.30 0.00 14.28
CA PRO A 393 -10.99 1.18 13.76
C PRO A 393 -12.38 1.38 14.41
N PRO A 394 -12.85 2.62 14.65
CA PRO A 394 -14.20 2.86 15.12
C PRO A 394 -15.22 2.66 13.99
N GLU A 395 -16.33 2.00 14.32
CA GLU A 395 -17.49 1.91 13.44
C GLU A 395 -18.24 3.25 13.36
N ALA A 396 -18.90 3.46 12.24
CA ALA A 396 -20.07 4.31 12.09
C ALA A 396 -21.07 3.48 11.28
N ASP A 397 -22.35 3.43 11.59
CA ASP A 397 -23.20 4.15 12.56
C ASP A 397 -23.64 3.20 13.70
N GLY A 398 -24.41 3.52 14.75
CA GLY A 398 -25.26 4.65 15.14
C GLY A 398 -26.47 4.06 15.89
N THR A 399 -26.70 4.52 17.12
CA THR A 399 -27.78 4.09 18.05
C THR A 399 -27.92 2.59 18.35
N ASP A 400 -27.63 2.18 19.58
CA ASP A 400 -28.74 1.92 20.51
C ASP A 400 -28.32 2.07 21.99
N THR A 401 -29.30 2.09 22.91
CA THR A 401 -29.12 2.19 24.37
C THR A 401 -29.90 1.10 25.12
N LEU A 402 -29.20 0.27 25.90
CA LEU A 402 -29.73 -0.62 26.96
C LEU A 402 -28.58 -0.79 27.98
N GLU A 403 -28.62 -0.18 29.17
CA GLU A 403 -29.37 -0.51 30.40
C GLU A 403 -28.56 -1.34 31.42
N ILE A 404 -28.99 -1.36 32.68
CA ILE A 404 -28.17 -1.67 33.87
C ILE A 404 -28.69 -2.92 34.59
N ALA A 405 -27.79 -3.79 35.06
CA ALA A 405 -28.12 -4.89 35.97
C ALA A 405 -27.03 -5.11 37.05
N ASN A 406 -27.25 -4.47 38.20
CA ASN A 406 -27.00 -4.90 39.59
C ASN A 406 -25.63 -5.51 40.04
N THR A 407 -25.03 -4.78 40.99
CA THR A 407 -24.16 -5.19 42.13
C THR A 407 -24.93 -6.07 43.16
N PRO A 408 -24.35 -6.55 44.30
CA PRO A 408 -23.03 -6.27 44.94
C PRO A 408 -22.21 -7.55 45.28
N GLU A 409 -21.25 -7.67 46.22
CA GLU A 409 -20.56 -6.85 47.29
C GLU A 409 -19.08 -7.41 47.38
N THR A 410 -18.11 -7.11 48.27
CA THR A 410 -17.87 -6.29 49.49
C THR A 410 -16.82 -5.17 49.18
N GLN A 411 -16.02 -4.47 50.03
CA GLN A 411 -15.40 -4.59 51.38
C GLN A 411 -14.36 -5.74 51.56
N THR A 412 -13.30 -5.66 52.37
CA THR A 412 -12.80 -4.64 53.34
C THR A 412 -11.32 -4.26 53.10
N ASP A 413 -10.94 -3.02 53.46
CA ASP A 413 -9.88 -2.57 54.43
C ASP A 413 -8.63 -3.48 54.69
N ILE A 414 -7.44 -3.00 55.11
CA ILE A 414 -7.04 -1.74 55.78
C ILE A 414 -5.50 -1.45 55.65
N GLU A 415 -5.06 -0.18 55.84
CA GLU A 415 -3.69 0.32 56.19
C GLU A 415 -2.42 -0.15 55.41
N GLY A 416 -1.23 0.47 55.54
CA GLY A 416 -0.81 1.75 56.17
C GLY A 416 0.73 1.91 56.12
N ILE A 417 1.26 3.11 56.44
CA ILE A 417 2.69 3.42 56.80
C ILE A 417 3.71 3.20 55.64
N GLU A 418 4.35 4.24 55.07
CA GLU A 418 5.51 5.02 55.57
C GLU A 418 6.83 4.19 55.63
N GLU A 419 8.03 4.70 55.33
CA GLU A 419 8.47 6.10 55.21
C GLU A 419 9.58 6.30 54.13
N THR A 420 10.03 7.55 53.97
CA THR A 420 11.20 8.01 53.17
C THR A 420 12.45 8.16 54.08
N PRO A 421 13.63 8.72 53.68
CA PRO A 421 14.12 9.22 52.38
C PRO A 421 15.47 8.48 52.02
N ASP A 422 16.57 8.98 51.44
CA ASP A 422 16.94 10.31 50.91
C ASP A 422 18.13 10.28 49.93
N ALA A 423 18.34 11.42 49.25
CA ALA A 423 19.59 12.19 49.03
C ALA A 423 21.00 11.54 48.89
N ALA A 424 21.95 12.14 48.16
CA ALA A 424 21.90 13.24 47.17
C ALA A 424 23.23 13.34 46.39
N ASN A 425 23.20 14.07 45.25
CA ASN A 425 24.35 14.67 44.53
C ASN A 425 25.44 13.68 44.02
N SER A 426 26.41 14.06 43.19
CA SER A 426 26.72 15.33 42.50
C SER A 426 26.80 15.09 40.96
N GLU A 427 26.73 16.06 40.04
CA GLU A 427 27.75 17.08 39.66
C GLU A 427 29.17 16.49 39.44
N ASP A 428 29.97 16.88 38.43
CA ASP A 428 29.80 18.01 37.51
C ASP A 428 30.66 18.00 36.20
N THR A 429 30.20 18.76 35.18
CA THR A 429 30.99 19.34 34.04
C THR A 429 31.77 18.39 33.07
N ASN A 430 32.47 18.78 31.97
CA ASN A 430 32.52 20.04 31.18
C ASN A 430 32.89 19.85 29.67
N THR A 431 32.92 20.97 28.92
CA THR A 431 33.67 21.38 27.67
C THR A 431 34.76 20.48 27.06
N SER A 432 35.18 20.58 25.78
CA SER A 432 34.94 21.50 24.61
C SER A 432 35.40 20.80 23.30
N ALA A 433 34.90 21.08 22.08
CA ALA A 433 35.34 22.12 21.11
C ALA A 433 36.88 22.23 20.91
N GLN A 434 37.47 22.34 19.70
CA GLN A 434 37.01 22.99 18.45
C GLN A 434 37.60 22.42 17.12
N THR A 435 36.91 22.76 15.99
CA THR A 435 37.39 23.18 14.63
C THR A 435 38.34 22.37 13.72
N GLU A 436 37.82 22.09 12.51
CA GLU A 436 38.41 22.37 11.15
C GLU A 436 39.64 21.53 10.68
N THR A 437 39.96 21.37 9.38
CA THR A 437 39.68 22.19 8.17
C THR A 437 39.17 21.38 6.94
N VAL A 438 39.19 21.97 5.74
CA VAL A 438 38.44 21.54 4.53
C VAL A 438 39.31 20.83 3.48
N GLY A 439 38.76 19.79 2.84
CA GLY A 439 39.26 19.20 1.58
C GLY A 439 38.14 19.08 0.53
N SER A 440 38.44 19.38 -0.74
CA SER A 440 37.44 19.50 -1.83
C SER A 440 37.28 18.25 -2.68
N THR A 441 36.04 17.82 -2.93
CA THR A 441 35.67 16.82 -3.97
C THR A 441 34.36 17.21 -4.68
N GLU A 442 34.04 16.51 -5.77
CA GLU A 442 33.12 16.96 -6.83
C GLU A 442 31.62 16.90 -6.46
N GLU A 443 30.84 17.87 -6.94
CA GLU A 443 29.40 18.00 -6.64
C GLU A 443 28.54 17.01 -7.47
N THR A 444 28.61 15.73 -7.12
CA THR A 444 27.61 14.72 -7.52
C THR A 444 26.26 15.00 -6.84
N ASP A 445 25.13 14.76 -7.53
CA ASP A 445 23.78 15.12 -7.05
C ASP A 445 23.36 14.26 -5.82
N PRO A 446 23.37 14.80 -4.58
CA PRO A 446 23.20 13.97 -3.39
C PRO A 446 21.73 13.66 -3.17
N ALA A 447 21.40 12.37 -3.17
CA ALA A 447 20.03 11.90 -3.03
C ALA A 447 19.30 12.50 -1.81
N ALA A 448 18.01 12.79 -1.98
CA ALA A 448 17.18 13.34 -0.93
C ALA A 448 16.91 12.30 0.18
N GLU A 449 17.72 12.32 1.25
CA GLU A 449 17.47 11.56 2.48
C GLU A 449 16.01 11.74 2.96
N PRO A 450 15.20 10.67 3.02
CA PRO A 450 13.79 10.77 3.39
C PRO A 450 13.62 10.83 4.91
N LEU A 451 13.69 12.04 5.47
CA LEU A 451 13.35 12.27 6.88
C LEU A 451 11.84 12.29 7.11
N TYR A 452 11.33 11.11 7.44
CA TYR A 452 10.47 10.90 8.61
C TYR A 452 9.23 11.81 8.74
N ASP A 453 8.09 11.31 8.26
CA ASP A 453 6.76 11.75 8.70
C ASP A 453 6.13 10.70 9.62
N PHE A 454 5.77 11.12 10.84
CA PHE A 454 5.14 10.27 11.85
C PHE A 454 3.62 10.43 11.81
N GLU A 455 2.90 9.31 11.77
CA GLU A 455 1.58 9.19 12.40
C GLU A 455 1.71 8.25 13.61
N ILE A 456 0.83 8.39 14.60
CA ILE A 456 1.06 7.86 15.96
C ILE A 456 -0.18 7.05 16.38
N GLY A 457 0.02 5.76 16.64
CA GLY A 457 -0.98 4.89 17.27
C GLY A 457 -0.81 4.84 18.79
N ASP A 458 -1.92 4.92 19.50
CA ASP A 458 -2.00 4.78 20.96
C ASP A 458 -1.55 3.37 21.40
N SER A 459 -1.05 3.21 22.63
CA SER A 459 -0.58 1.92 23.17
C SER A 459 -0.82 1.88 24.68
N TYR A 460 -1.35 0.78 25.20
CA TYR A 460 -1.86 0.70 26.58
C TYR A 460 -1.73 -0.72 27.17
N VAL A 461 -1.50 -0.81 28.48
CA VAL A 461 -1.61 -2.03 29.29
C VAL A 461 -3.02 -2.05 29.92
N ARG A 462 -3.76 -3.15 29.79
CA ARG A 462 -5.10 -3.29 30.39
C ARG A 462 -5.12 -4.22 31.60
N ASN A 463 -6.21 -4.13 32.36
CA ASN A 463 -6.61 -5.06 33.40
C ASN A 463 -5.58 -5.30 34.51
N VAL A 464 -4.75 -4.28 34.82
CA VAL A 464 -3.83 -4.35 35.96
C VAL A 464 -4.65 -4.37 37.25
N PRO A 465 -4.41 -5.30 38.20
CA PRO A 465 -5.05 -5.28 39.50
C PRO A 465 -4.80 -3.97 40.29
N THR A 466 -5.84 -3.46 40.94
CA THR A 466 -5.72 -2.43 41.99
C THR A 466 -4.81 -2.93 43.11
N GLY A 467 -3.83 -2.11 43.51
CA GLY A 467 -3.09 -2.32 44.76
C GLY A 467 -1.69 -2.94 44.61
N LEU A 468 -1.37 -3.54 43.46
CA LEU A 468 0.01 -3.91 43.11
C LEU A 468 0.96 -2.73 43.31
N THR A 469 2.13 -2.94 43.92
CA THR A 469 3.22 -1.96 43.88
C THR A 469 3.78 -1.84 42.47
N VAL A 470 4.46 -0.72 42.19
CA VAL A 470 5.26 -0.55 40.98
C VAL A 470 6.31 -1.67 40.84
N LYS A 471 6.82 -2.22 41.95
CA LYS A 471 7.77 -3.35 41.90
C LYS A 471 7.08 -4.61 41.38
N GLU A 472 6.01 -5.07 42.04
CA GLU A 472 5.28 -6.28 41.62
C GLU A 472 4.72 -6.17 40.20
N PHE A 473 4.26 -4.97 39.80
CA PHE A 473 3.82 -4.73 38.42
C PHE A 473 4.97 -4.81 37.40
N LEU A 474 6.19 -4.41 37.74
CA LEU A 474 7.36 -4.49 36.84
C LEU A 474 8.04 -5.86 36.87
N ASP A 475 8.06 -6.56 38.01
CA ASP A 475 8.57 -7.94 38.13
C ASP A 475 7.75 -8.90 37.24
N ASN A 476 6.45 -8.64 37.09
CA ASN A 476 5.55 -9.33 36.16
C ASN A 476 5.66 -8.86 34.69
N LEU A 477 6.66 -8.05 34.32
CA LEU A 477 6.87 -7.50 32.97
C LEU A 477 8.31 -7.69 32.47
N GLY A 478 8.63 -8.91 32.07
CA GLY A 478 9.89 -9.23 31.38
C GLY A 478 9.96 -8.68 29.94
N PHE A 479 11.19 -8.44 29.48
CA PHE A 479 11.53 -8.49 28.05
C PHE A 479 11.92 -9.92 27.67
N VAL A 480 11.83 -10.26 26.38
CA VAL A 480 12.46 -11.47 25.84
C VAL A 480 13.98 -11.28 25.64
N GLU A 481 14.68 -12.37 25.38
CA GLU A 481 16.13 -12.42 25.10
C GLU A 481 16.53 -11.49 23.93
N GLY A 482 17.67 -10.80 24.04
CA GLY A 482 18.17 -9.83 23.06
C GLY A 482 17.81 -8.36 23.34
N TYR A 483 17.40 -8.03 24.57
CA TYR A 483 16.98 -6.68 25.00
C TYR A 483 17.64 -6.19 26.30
N GLU A 484 18.88 -6.62 26.54
CA GLU A 484 19.64 -6.43 27.78
C GLU A 484 19.90 -4.94 28.13
N ASN A 485 19.77 -4.03 27.16
CA ASN A 485 19.92 -2.59 27.36
C ASN A 485 18.59 -1.81 27.40
N TYR A 486 17.45 -2.49 27.51
CA TYR A 486 16.14 -1.89 27.73
C TYR A 486 15.71 -2.04 29.20
N SER A 487 14.92 -1.09 29.70
CA SER A 487 14.31 -1.18 31.03
C SER A 487 12.90 -0.58 31.02
N LEU A 488 12.04 -1.11 31.87
CA LEU A 488 10.72 -0.55 32.15
C LEU A 488 10.76 0.25 33.46
N SER A 489 9.93 1.27 33.56
CA SER A 489 9.65 1.95 34.83
C SER A 489 8.28 2.59 34.76
N VAL A 490 7.49 2.49 35.83
CA VAL A 490 6.27 3.30 35.93
C VAL A 490 6.68 4.76 36.12
N ILE A 491 5.97 5.67 35.46
CA ILE A 491 6.25 7.11 35.48
C ILE A 491 4.97 7.89 35.81
N ASN A 492 5.13 9.09 36.36
CA ASN A 492 4.03 10.05 36.45
C ASN A 492 3.85 10.84 35.13
N THR A 493 2.78 11.63 35.03
CA THR A 493 2.49 12.48 33.85
C THR A 493 3.54 13.57 33.54
N ARG A 494 4.55 13.77 34.40
CA ARG A 494 5.69 14.67 34.16
C ARG A 494 6.92 13.94 33.58
N GLY A 495 6.90 12.60 33.56
CA GLY A 495 8.00 11.75 33.10
C GLY A 495 8.95 11.26 34.20
N ASN A 496 8.69 11.60 35.47
CA ASN A 496 9.50 11.12 36.59
C ASN A 496 9.20 9.64 36.84
N LYS A 497 10.24 8.81 37.04
CA LYS A 497 10.08 7.43 37.50
C LYS A 497 9.42 7.39 38.89
N LEU A 498 8.64 6.35 39.12
CA LEU A 498 8.03 6.01 40.41
C LEU A 498 8.59 4.66 40.89
N SER A 499 8.65 4.48 42.21
CA SER A 499 9.07 3.26 42.90
C SER A 499 8.32 3.17 44.24
N GLY A 500 8.10 1.96 44.75
CA GLY A 500 7.36 1.70 46.01
C GLY A 500 5.86 2.00 45.99
N THR A 501 5.39 2.92 45.14
CA THR A 501 3.98 3.33 45.05
C THR A 501 3.07 2.18 44.61
N LYS A 502 1.84 2.10 45.15
CA LYS A 502 0.79 1.23 44.59
C LYS A 502 0.22 1.81 43.28
N ILE A 503 -0.12 0.94 42.33
CA ILE A 503 -0.78 1.30 41.07
C ILE A 503 -2.22 1.72 41.37
N VAL A 504 -2.46 3.03 41.38
CA VAL A 504 -3.75 3.66 41.67
C VAL A 504 -4.44 4.19 40.41
N LYS A 505 -5.77 4.36 40.46
CA LYS A 505 -6.64 4.68 39.30
C LYS A 505 -6.38 6.01 38.57
N THR A 506 -5.35 6.79 38.90
CA THR A 506 -5.00 8.04 38.19
C THR A 506 -3.52 8.39 38.23
N GLY A 507 -3.00 8.96 37.12
CA GLY A 507 -1.76 9.76 37.13
C GLY A 507 -0.46 9.03 36.76
N VAL A 508 -0.53 7.72 36.50
CA VAL A 508 0.63 6.87 36.17
C VAL A 508 0.57 6.35 34.73
N MET A 509 1.75 6.10 34.15
CA MET A 509 1.96 5.49 32.83
C MET A 509 3.11 4.48 32.91
N LEU A 510 3.23 3.57 31.95
CA LEU A 510 4.42 2.73 31.79
C LEU A 510 5.42 3.43 30.86
N GLY A 511 6.61 3.75 31.36
CA GLY A 511 7.73 4.28 30.59
C GLY A 511 8.68 3.19 30.11
N VAL A 512 9.07 3.23 28.83
CA VAL A 512 10.05 2.33 28.22
C VAL A 512 11.35 3.10 28.00
N TYR A 513 12.44 2.56 28.52
CA TYR A 513 13.77 3.15 28.50
C TYR A 513 14.75 2.26 27.71
N LYS A 514 15.73 2.86 27.05
CA LYS A 514 16.89 2.17 26.45
C LYS A 514 18.15 2.96 26.77
N ASP A 515 19.21 2.28 27.23
CA ASP A 515 20.46 2.91 27.67
C ASP A 515 20.21 4.06 28.69
N GLY A 516 19.19 3.89 29.57
CA GLY A 516 18.73 4.90 30.52
C GLY A 516 17.83 6.02 29.95
N VAL A 517 17.65 6.13 28.63
CA VAL A 517 16.88 7.19 27.96
C VAL A 517 15.42 6.77 27.74
N LEU A 518 14.46 7.62 28.12
CA LEU A 518 13.02 7.40 27.86
C LEU A 518 12.75 7.45 26.34
N ILE A 519 12.33 6.33 25.76
CA ILE A 519 12.06 6.17 24.31
C ILE A 519 10.57 6.01 23.97
N GLY A 520 9.71 5.68 24.94
CA GLY A 520 8.29 5.52 24.72
C GLY A 520 7.50 5.46 26.02
N THR A 521 6.18 5.63 25.90
CA THR A 521 5.22 5.49 27.01
C THR A 521 4.00 4.70 26.55
N ALA A 522 3.27 4.13 27.51
CA ALA A 522 1.96 3.50 27.34
C ALA A 522 1.06 3.83 28.54
N ASP A 523 -0.25 3.92 28.31
CA ASP A 523 -1.23 4.08 29.39
C ASP A 523 -1.36 2.78 30.21
N ILE A 524 -1.80 2.89 31.46
CA ILE A 524 -2.16 1.74 32.31
C ILE A 524 -3.66 1.85 32.61
N THR A 525 -4.43 0.76 32.48
CA THR A 525 -5.84 0.70 32.95
C THR A 525 -5.99 -0.36 34.04
N VAL A 526 -6.78 -0.02 35.06
CA VAL A 526 -6.82 -0.76 36.33
C VAL A 526 -8.23 -1.36 36.53
N ASN A 527 -8.32 -2.67 36.78
CA ASN A 527 -9.58 -3.43 36.88
C ASN A 527 -10.59 -3.15 35.74
N GLY A 528 -10.12 -3.09 34.48
CA GLY A 528 -10.94 -2.75 33.30
C GLY A 528 -11.37 -1.28 33.19
N ASP A 529 -11.34 -0.55 34.31
CA ASP A 529 -11.77 0.83 34.43
C ASP A 529 -10.83 1.75 33.64
N ARG A 530 -11.38 2.45 32.64
CA ARG A 530 -10.61 3.37 31.80
C ARG A 530 -10.30 4.62 32.60
N ILE A 531 -9.04 4.80 33.01
CA ILE A 531 -8.58 5.94 33.80
C ILE A 531 -9.12 7.25 33.20
N LYS A 532 -10.04 7.90 33.93
CA LYS A 532 -10.58 9.22 33.59
C LYS A 532 -9.49 10.25 33.86
N ASN A 533 -8.57 10.40 32.92
CA ASN A 533 -7.52 11.42 32.95
C ASN A 533 -8.17 12.79 33.23
N ARG A 534 -7.84 13.41 34.37
CA ARG A 534 -8.57 14.58 34.92
C ARG A 534 -8.24 15.90 34.21
N LEU A 535 -7.91 15.82 32.93
CA LEU A 535 -7.82 16.91 31.97
C LEU A 535 -8.66 16.51 30.74
N GLY A 536 -9.84 17.11 30.60
CA GLY A 536 -10.76 16.88 29.47
C GLY A 536 -10.28 17.46 28.14
N LYS A 537 -9.04 17.18 27.74
CA LYS A 537 -8.40 17.62 26.49
C LYS A 537 -7.56 16.48 25.93
N ASP A 538 -7.92 16.07 24.72
CA ASP A 538 -7.29 15.06 23.88
C ASP A 538 -5.77 14.88 24.10
N PRO A 539 -5.27 13.68 24.49
CA PRO A 539 -3.84 13.42 24.66
C PRO A 539 -3.03 13.55 23.36
N ARG A 540 -3.69 13.56 22.19
CA ARG A 540 -3.06 13.80 20.88
C ARG A 540 -2.56 15.23 20.68
N ARG A 541 -2.69 16.12 21.67
CA ARG A 541 -1.96 17.40 21.64
C ARG A 541 -0.46 17.10 21.80
N PRO A 542 0.40 17.36 20.78
CA PRO A 542 1.83 17.35 21.02
C PRO A 542 2.10 18.40 22.10
N LEU A 543 2.65 17.95 23.24
CA LEU A 543 2.79 18.79 24.42
C LEU A 543 3.54 20.07 24.05
N ILE A 544 4.60 19.91 23.25
CA ILE A 544 5.25 20.93 22.42
C ILE A 544 4.37 21.30 21.20
N LYS A 545 3.71 22.44 21.27
CA LYS A 545 3.02 23.10 20.14
C LYS A 545 3.95 24.14 19.49
N ILE A 546 3.77 24.45 18.21
CA ILE A 546 4.57 25.49 17.52
C ILE A 546 3.76 26.53 16.75
N SER A 547 4.14 27.80 16.93
CA SER A 547 3.75 28.90 16.05
C SER A 547 4.91 29.27 15.11
N THR A 548 4.57 29.79 13.94
CA THR A 548 5.53 30.17 12.88
C THR A 548 5.18 31.53 12.31
N SER A 549 6.18 32.35 11.96
CA SER A 549 5.94 33.69 11.37
C SER A 549 5.23 33.69 10.01
N GLY A 550 5.03 32.53 9.38
CA GLY A 550 4.14 32.36 8.24
C GLY A 550 4.14 30.94 7.68
N THR A 551 3.13 30.62 6.87
CA THR A 551 3.02 29.35 6.12
C THR A 551 3.21 29.54 4.61
N ARG A 552 3.37 30.78 4.15
CA ARG A 552 3.62 31.13 2.74
C ARG A 552 4.58 32.31 2.64
N PHE A 553 5.70 32.10 1.96
CA PHE A 553 6.75 33.08 1.72
C PHE A 553 6.96 33.29 0.22
N TYR A 554 7.40 34.48 -0.16
CA TYR A 554 7.76 34.76 -1.55
C TYR A 554 9.23 34.44 -1.82
N TYR A 555 9.47 33.75 -2.93
CA TYR A 555 10.81 33.46 -3.45
C TYR A 555 11.56 34.75 -3.82
N THR A 556 12.79 34.90 -3.33
CA THR A 556 13.64 36.08 -3.52
C THR A 556 15.04 35.75 -4.04
N GLY A 557 15.34 34.47 -4.31
CA GLY A 557 16.69 33.98 -4.60
C GLY A 557 17.59 33.78 -3.37
N ARG A 558 17.06 33.93 -2.15
CA ARG A 558 17.72 33.55 -0.88
C ARG A 558 16.84 32.56 -0.11
N ALA A 559 17.42 31.87 0.88
CA ALA A 559 16.69 30.96 1.76
C ALA A 559 15.50 31.65 2.44
N ARG A 560 14.38 30.92 2.57
CA ARG A 560 13.21 31.36 3.35
C ARG A 560 12.86 30.28 4.37
N LYS A 561 13.06 30.61 5.64
CA LYS A 561 12.70 29.81 6.81
C LYS A 561 11.71 30.64 7.63
N PRO A 562 10.54 30.13 8.06
CA PRO A 562 9.77 30.78 9.11
C PRO A 562 10.60 30.84 10.40
N SER A 563 10.44 31.88 11.21
CA SER A 563 10.85 31.79 12.62
C SER A 563 9.83 30.93 13.38
N VAL A 564 10.29 30.31 14.47
CA VAL A 564 9.53 29.35 15.29
C VAL A 564 9.45 29.88 16.72
N LYS A 565 8.31 29.66 17.37
CA LYS A 565 8.17 29.66 18.83
C LYS A 565 7.56 28.32 19.25
N ALA A 566 8.11 27.68 20.28
CA ALA A 566 7.64 26.42 20.84
C ALA A 566 6.96 26.64 22.19
N TYR A 567 5.99 25.78 22.55
CA TYR A 567 5.19 25.92 23.76
C TYR A 567 4.88 24.56 24.38
N PHE A 568 5.26 24.32 25.65
CA PHE A 568 4.93 23.10 26.40
C PHE A 568 3.72 23.39 27.29
N ASP A 569 2.64 22.63 27.11
CA ASP A 569 1.32 22.84 27.74
C ASP A 569 0.77 24.29 27.72
N GLY A 570 1.24 25.11 26.79
CA GLY A 570 0.86 26.53 26.66
C GLY A 570 1.89 27.52 27.19
N ALA A 571 2.75 27.12 28.14
CA ALA A 571 3.93 27.89 28.53
C ALA A 571 4.95 27.93 27.38
N TYR A 572 5.69 29.03 27.21
CA TYR A 572 6.70 29.17 26.16
C TYR A 572 7.98 28.37 26.49
N ILE A 573 8.50 27.63 25.51
CA ILE A 573 9.79 26.93 25.63
C ILE A 573 10.88 27.80 24.98
N ASN A 574 11.98 28.03 25.69
CA ASN A 574 13.16 28.65 25.11
C ASN A 574 13.70 27.80 23.94
N ASN A 575 14.11 28.45 22.85
CA ASN A 575 14.69 27.79 21.67
C ASN A 575 15.97 27.00 21.98
N SER A 576 16.65 27.25 23.12
CA SER A 576 17.74 26.41 23.63
C SER A 576 17.30 24.97 23.93
N ASN A 577 16.08 24.78 24.42
CA ASN A 577 15.53 23.51 24.92
C ASN A 577 14.80 22.69 23.83
N VAL A 578 14.85 23.15 22.58
CA VAL A 578 14.32 22.44 21.40
C VAL A 578 15.39 22.31 20.31
N SER A 579 15.23 21.32 19.43
CA SER A 579 15.99 21.18 18.19
C SER A 579 15.10 21.56 17.01
N ILE A 580 15.49 22.57 16.24
CA ILE A 580 14.70 23.14 15.14
C ILE A 580 15.40 22.85 13.81
N ARG A 581 14.83 21.96 12.99
CA ARG A 581 15.37 21.56 11.67
C ARG A 581 14.42 21.97 10.55
N TYR A 582 14.96 22.45 9.44
CA TYR A 582 14.20 22.81 8.23
C TYR A 582 14.53 21.82 7.12
N SER A 583 13.57 21.52 6.23
CA SER A 583 13.83 20.74 5.02
C SER A 583 15.02 21.30 4.22
N ARG A 584 15.91 20.43 3.71
CA ARG A 584 16.96 20.83 2.74
C ARG A 584 16.30 21.48 1.51
N GLY A 585 17.05 22.33 0.80
CA GLY A 585 16.54 22.99 -0.42
C GLY A 585 15.49 24.09 -0.21
N SER A 586 15.30 24.59 1.02
CA SER A 586 14.39 25.71 1.40
C SER A 586 14.83 27.10 0.85
N THR A 587 15.42 27.12 -0.34
CA THR A 587 15.83 28.28 -1.14
C THR A 587 15.01 28.39 -2.43
N ARG A 588 14.44 27.28 -2.91
CA ARG A 588 13.70 27.19 -4.19
C ARG A 588 12.18 27.39 -3.96
N PRO A 589 11.38 27.56 -5.03
CA PRO A 589 9.92 27.51 -4.92
C PRO A 589 9.47 26.05 -4.70
N GLY A 590 8.63 25.81 -3.70
CA GLY A 590 8.24 24.46 -3.25
C GLY A 590 7.41 24.46 -1.96
N ARG A 591 7.09 23.26 -1.46
CA ARG A 591 6.50 23.01 -0.14
C ARG A 591 7.56 22.39 0.76
N TYR A 592 7.65 22.85 2.00
CA TYR A 592 8.69 22.52 2.96
C TYR A 592 8.08 22.30 4.35
N LYS A 593 8.83 21.64 5.24
CA LYS A 593 8.48 21.51 6.66
C LYS A 593 9.55 22.16 7.53
N VAL A 594 9.12 22.75 8.64
CA VAL A 594 9.97 22.97 9.81
C VAL A 594 9.59 21.94 10.86
N TYR A 595 10.59 21.35 11.50
CA TYR A 595 10.48 20.27 12.47
C TYR A 595 11.05 20.75 13.80
N VAL A 596 10.40 20.40 14.90
CA VAL A 596 10.76 20.83 16.25
C VAL A 596 10.64 19.64 17.20
N LYS A 597 11.76 19.21 17.79
CA LYS A 597 11.81 18.19 18.86
C LYS A 597 12.18 18.88 20.17
N GLY A 598 11.61 18.47 21.30
CA GLY A 598 12.18 18.82 22.60
C GLY A 598 13.54 18.16 22.82
N LYS A 599 14.42 18.84 23.56
CA LYS A 599 15.63 18.24 24.15
C LYS A 599 15.31 17.69 25.54
N THR A 600 14.81 18.57 26.41
CA THR A 600 14.43 18.30 27.81
C THR A 600 12.92 18.18 28.03
N TYR A 601 12.12 18.31 26.97
CA TYR A 601 10.66 18.23 27.01
C TYR A 601 10.17 17.08 26.13
N PRO A 602 9.24 16.22 26.58
CA PRO A 602 8.67 15.18 25.74
C PRO A 602 7.83 15.79 24.61
N GLY A 603 8.14 15.43 23.37
CA GLY A 603 7.34 15.79 22.20
C GLY A 603 8.14 16.14 20.95
N TYR A 604 7.45 16.02 19.82
CA TYR A 604 7.89 16.42 18.49
C TYR A 604 6.70 16.97 17.73
N THR A 605 6.93 17.97 16.87
CA THR A 605 5.90 18.55 16.01
C THR A 605 6.53 19.12 14.73
N SER A 606 5.72 19.28 13.68
CA SER A 606 6.15 19.91 12.44
C SER A 606 5.10 20.87 11.89
N ARG A 607 5.52 21.82 11.06
CA ARG A 607 4.61 22.75 10.37
C ARG A 607 4.99 22.91 8.91
N SER A 608 4.03 22.66 8.02
CA SER A 608 4.16 22.93 6.59
C SER A 608 4.27 24.43 6.32
N TYR A 609 5.18 24.81 5.44
CA TYR A 609 5.18 26.13 4.80
C TYR A 609 5.48 26.00 3.30
N SER A 610 5.29 27.08 2.56
CA SER A 610 5.49 27.14 1.11
C SER A 610 6.34 28.33 0.72
N ILE A 611 7.22 28.14 -0.27
CA ILE A 611 7.92 29.22 -0.97
C ILE A 611 7.32 29.30 -2.36
N VAL A 612 6.68 30.43 -2.70
CA VAL A 612 5.96 30.62 -3.96
C VAL A 612 6.51 31.80 -4.75
N ILE A 613 6.33 31.80 -6.08
CA ILE A 613 6.61 32.99 -6.89
C ILE A 613 5.53 34.03 -6.60
N LYS A 614 5.92 35.29 -6.36
CA LYS A 614 4.97 36.40 -6.08
C LYS A 614 4.06 36.65 -7.31
N PRO A 615 2.72 36.52 -7.18
CA PRO A 615 1.78 36.78 -8.28
C PRO A 615 2.00 38.13 -8.92
N ALA A 616 1.97 38.17 -10.26
CA ALA A 616 2.03 39.43 -10.99
C ALA A 616 0.70 40.18 -10.88
N THR A 617 0.78 41.51 -10.81
CA THR A 617 -0.39 42.40 -10.91
C THR A 617 -0.35 43.20 -12.21
N ILE A 618 -1.53 43.43 -12.79
CA ILE A 618 -1.68 44.32 -13.95
C ILE A 618 -1.46 45.76 -13.46
N TYR A 619 -0.54 46.46 -14.11
CA TYR A 619 -0.30 47.90 -13.91
C TYR A 619 -1.19 48.75 -14.82
N ARG A 620 -1.36 48.31 -16.08
CA ARG A 620 -2.25 48.97 -17.05
C ARG A 620 -2.80 47.92 -18.04
N LEU A 621 -4.06 48.07 -18.40
CA LEU A 621 -4.73 47.31 -19.45
C LEU A 621 -5.42 48.30 -20.39
N SER A 622 -5.03 48.32 -21.66
CA SER A 622 -5.52 49.31 -22.65
C SER A 622 -6.13 48.61 -23.86
N ALA A 623 -7.33 49.01 -24.26
CA ALA A 623 -7.95 48.53 -25.50
C ALA A 623 -7.18 48.98 -26.75
N LEU A 624 -7.12 48.13 -27.76
CA LEU A 624 -6.58 48.41 -29.10
C LEU A 624 -7.60 47.95 -30.15
N ASN A 625 -7.48 48.45 -31.39
CA ASN A 625 -8.20 47.89 -32.54
C ASN A 625 -7.85 46.39 -32.68
N LYS A 626 -8.87 45.52 -32.60
CA LYS A 626 -8.77 44.05 -32.67
C LYS A 626 -7.72 43.48 -31.69
N GLY A 627 -7.63 44.07 -30.48
CA GLY A 627 -6.61 43.71 -29.49
C GLY A 627 -6.64 44.46 -28.15
N PHE A 628 -5.62 44.23 -27.32
CA PHE A 628 -5.34 45.01 -26.10
C PHE A 628 -3.83 45.01 -25.77
N ASN A 629 -3.35 46.05 -25.09
CA ASN A 629 -2.04 46.05 -24.43
C ASN A 629 -2.21 45.65 -22.95
N VAL A 630 -1.34 44.77 -22.45
CA VAL A 630 -1.21 44.49 -21.01
C VAL A 630 0.18 44.88 -20.53
N ARG A 631 0.24 45.67 -19.45
CA ARG A 631 1.47 46.03 -18.73
C ARG A 631 1.36 45.55 -17.28
N VAL A 632 2.43 44.97 -16.74
CA VAL A 632 2.50 44.43 -15.37
C VAL A 632 3.50 45.20 -14.51
N ASN A 633 3.35 45.09 -13.19
CA ASN A 633 4.34 45.59 -12.26
C ASN A 633 5.67 44.81 -12.35
N LYS A 634 6.80 45.54 -12.34
CA LYS A 634 8.15 44.97 -12.46
C LYS A 634 8.60 44.41 -11.10
N TYR A 635 9.07 43.16 -11.08
CA TYR A 635 9.79 42.57 -9.94
C TYR A 635 11.29 42.39 -10.25
N PRO A 636 12.16 42.34 -9.23
CA PRO A 636 13.61 42.19 -9.42
C PRO A 636 14.03 40.84 -10.07
N ARG A 637 15.18 40.81 -10.74
CA ARG A 637 15.75 39.64 -11.46
C ARG A 637 15.94 38.40 -10.57
N ASN A 638 16.24 38.59 -9.29
CA ASN A 638 16.35 37.51 -8.32
C ASN A 638 14.98 36.90 -7.99
N TYR A 639 13.87 37.64 -8.04
CA TYR A 639 12.51 37.15 -7.75
C TYR A 639 11.88 36.44 -8.96
N VAL A 640 12.05 36.97 -10.18
CA VAL A 640 11.37 36.46 -11.39
C VAL A 640 12.28 36.46 -12.62
N SER A 641 11.92 35.67 -13.63
CA SER A 641 12.55 35.61 -14.96
C SER A 641 11.68 36.16 -16.08
N GLY A 642 10.42 36.53 -15.79
CA GLY A 642 9.47 37.08 -16.76
C GLY A 642 8.02 36.84 -16.35
N TYR A 643 7.10 37.07 -17.28
CA TYR A 643 5.65 37.05 -17.03
C TYR A 643 4.88 36.42 -18.19
N GLN A 644 3.67 35.94 -17.91
CA GLN A 644 2.70 35.50 -18.90
C GLN A 644 1.36 36.23 -18.70
N VAL A 645 0.63 36.40 -19.79
CA VAL A 645 -0.78 36.78 -19.82
C VAL A 645 -1.59 35.59 -20.35
N ARG A 646 -2.77 35.35 -19.78
CA ARG A 646 -3.81 34.53 -20.41
C ARG A 646 -5.09 35.35 -20.57
N TYR A 647 -5.87 35.03 -21.60
CA TYR A 647 -7.10 35.75 -21.90
C TYR A 647 -8.15 34.83 -22.54
N SER A 648 -9.42 35.08 -22.24
CA SER A 648 -10.58 34.38 -22.83
C SER A 648 -11.77 35.32 -22.95
N THR A 649 -12.78 34.96 -23.75
CA THR A 649 -14.10 35.61 -23.69
C THR A 649 -14.97 35.07 -22.55
N ASN A 650 -14.56 33.97 -21.90
CA ASN A 650 -15.22 33.40 -20.71
C ASN A 650 -14.49 33.88 -19.44
N SER A 651 -15.23 34.39 -18.45
CA SER A 651 -14.72 34.90 -17.17
C SER A 651 -14.02 33.84 -16.32
N GLY A 652 -14.51 32.60 -16.36
CA GLY A 652 -13.93 31.41 -15.72
C GLY A 652 -12.68 30.85 -16.41
N MET A 653 -12.23 31.46 -17.53
CA MET A 653 -10.95 31.15 -18.21
C MET A 653 -10.80 29.72 -18.76
N SER A 654 -11.89 28.95 -18.85
CA SER A 654 -11.91 27.57 -19.37
C SER A 654 -11.23 27.42 -20.73
N SER A 655 -11.52 28.34 -21.67
CA SER A 655 -10.90 28.40 -23.01
C SER A 655 -9.93 29.58 -23.13
N SER A 656 -8.89 29.63 -22.29
CA SER A 656 -7.95 30.77 -22.22
C SER A 656 -6.67 30.58 -23.06
N LYS A 657 -6.40 31.53 -23.97
CA LYS A 657 -5.16 31.58 -24.75
C LYS A 657 -4.05 32.22 -23.93
N THR A 658 -2.90 31.55 -23.79
CA THR A 658 -1.75 32.02 -22.99
C THR A 658 -0.61 32.51 -23.88
N ARG A 659 0.00 33.65 -23.53
CA ARG A 659 1.20 34.21 -24.19
C ARG A 659 2.20 34.73 -23.14
N THR A 660 3.49 34.52 -23.37
CA THR A 660 4.57 35.13 -22.58
C THR A 660 4.65 36.64 -22.90
N ILE A 661 4.72 37.50 -21.90
CA ILE A 661 4.80 38.97 -22.08
C ILE A 661 6.15 39.33 -22.73
N GLY A 662 7.24 38.84 -22.16
CA GLY A 662 8.56 38.81 -22.78
C GLY A 662 9.48 37.78 -22.11
N THR A 663 10.61 37.47 -22.74
CA THR A 663 11.52 36.39 -22.32
C THR A 663 12.35 36.71 -21.07
N SER A 664 12.41 37.99 -20.68
CA SER A 664 13.22 38.52 -19.56
C SER A 664 12.36 39.29 -18.54
N TYR A 665 12.85 39.38 -17.30
CA TYR A 665 12.22 40.02 -16.15
C TYR A 665 11.91 41.53 -16.34
N ASN A 666 12.61 42.20 -17.27
CA ASN A 666 12.42 43.62 -17.58
C ASN A 666 11.37 43.89 -18.68
N LYS A 667 10.95 42.88 -19.45
CA LYS A 667 9.93 43.02 -20.49
C LYS A 667 8.52 42.89 -19.88
N VAL A 668 8.01 44.03 -19.40
CA VAL A 668 6.77 44.13 -18.60
C VAL A 668 5.51 44.54 -19.38
N SER A 669 5.57 44.68 -20.71
CA SER A 669 4.41 45.04 -21.55
C SER A 669 4.32 44.18 -22.80
N ARG A 670 3.10 43.82 -23.23
CA ARG A 670 2.85 43.11 -24.50
C ARG A 670 1.51 43.50 -25.12
N ASN A 671 1.55 43.71 -26.45
CA ASN A 671 0.35 43.79 -27.29
C ASN A 671 -0.19 42.39 -27.62
N ILE A 672 -1.48 42.18 -27.40
CA ILE A 672 -2.26 41.06 -27.92
C ILE A 672 -3.11 41.62 -29.06
N ARG A 673 -2.99 41.05 -30.26
CA ARG A 673 -3.66 41.48 -31.51
C ARG A 673 -4.29 40.27 -32.20
N ARG A 674 -5.01 40.50 -33.31
CA ARG A 674 -5.79 39.49 -34.06
C ARG A 674 -6.90 38.87 -33.19
N LEU A 675 -7.57 39.71 -32.41
CA LEU A 675 -8.81 39.40 -31.69
C LEU A 675 -10.03 39.92 -32.47
N ARG A 676 -11.25 39.57 -32.04
CA ARG A 676 -12.46 40.26 -32.55
C ARG A 676 -12.52 41.67 -31.95
N GLY A 677 -12.90 42.67 -32.75
CA GLY A 677 -13.19 44.03 -32.27
C GLY A 677 -14.49 44.08 -31.46
N ASN A 678 -14.73 45.17 -30.73
CA ASN A 678 -15.92 45.39 -29.89
C ASN A 678 -16.29 44.26 -28.90
N ARG A 679 -15.38 43.35 -28.56
CA ARG A 679 -15.64 42.14 -27.77
C ARG A 679 -14.93 42.20 -26.41
N THR A 680 -15.65 41.85 -25.36
CA THR A 680 -15.07 41.72 -24.01
C THR A 680 -14.19 40.47 -23.92
N TYR A 681 -12.96 40.67 -23.45
CA TYR A 681 -12.03 39.62 -23.03
C TYR A 681 -11.68 39.82 -21.57
N TYR A 682 -11.70 38.72 -20.81
CA TYR A 682 -11.17 38.67 -19.45
C TYR A 682 -9.68 38.32 -19.52
N VAL A 683 -8.86 39.05 -18.76
CA VAL A 683 -7.39 38.99 -18.82
C VAL A 683 -6.83 38.68 -17.44
N GLN A 684 -5.86 37.77 -17.39
CA GLN A 684 -5.10 37.44 -16.18
C GLN A 684 -3.61 37.43 -16.47
N VAL A 685 -2.79 37.79 -15.48
CA VAL A 685 -1.32 37.72 -15.58
C VAL A 685 -0.74 36.84 -14.48
N ARG A 686 0.44 36.28 -14.74
CA ARG A 686 1.27 35.59 -13.74
C ARG A 686 2.74 35.84 -14.00
N SER A 687 3.55 35.77 -12.96
CA SER A 687 5.01 35.77 -13.07
C SER A 687 5.54 34.34 -13.20
N TYR A 688 6.80 34.20 -13.64
CA TYR A 688 7.53 32.94 -13.58
C TYR A 688 8.99 33.15 -13.20
N LYS A 689 9.64 32.12 -12.68
CA LYS A 689 11.09 32.04 -12.47
C LYS A 689 11.63 30.78 -13.16
N LYS A 690 12.70 30.92 -13.95
CA LYS A 690 13.53 29.79 -14.41
C LYS A 690 14.60 29.50 -13.35
N ILE A 691 14.83 28.24 -13.01
CA ILE A 691 15.96 27.79 -12.16
C ILE A 691 16.43 26.43 -12.68
N GLY A 692 17.63 26.39 -13.27
CA GLY A 692 18.05 25.28 -14.13
C GLY A 692 17.09 25.11 -15.32
N ARG A 693 16.86 23.86 -15.74
CA ARG A 693 15.91 23.51 -16.81
C ARG A 693 14.43 23.75 -16.41
N SER A 694 14.12 23.89 -15.12
CA SER A 694 12.75 24.04 -14.60
C SER A 694 12.22 25.49 -14.62
N ARG A 695 10.89 25.64 -14.77
CA ARG A 695 10.18 26.93 -14.69
C ARG A 695 9.01 26.88 -13.72
N TYR A 696 9.14 27.65 -12.63
CA TYR A 696 8.13 27.80 -11.58
C TYR A 696 7.23 28.99 -11.91
N TYR A 697 5.94 28.86 -11.64
CA TYR A 697 4.92 29.89 -11.92
C TYR A 697 4.26 30.38 -10.63
N SER A 698 3.77 31.62 -10.64
CA SER A 698 2.82 32.08 -9.63
C SER A 698 1.39 31.69 -10.00
N SER A 699 0.47 31.83 -9.04
CA SER A 699 -0.97 31.92 -9.35
C SER A 699 -1.25 33.04 -10.36
N TRP A 700 -2.34 32.87 -11.11
CA TRP A 700 -2.91 33.93 -11.95
C TRP A 700 -3.53 35.04 -11.08
N SER A 701 -3.49 36.28 -11.57
CA SER A 701 -4.17 37.44 -10.96
C SER A 701 -5.69 37.27 -10.89
N LYS A 702 -6.42 38.19 -10.24
CA LYS A 702 -7.85 38.35 -10.51
C LYS A 702 -8.07 38.60 -12.01
N ALA A 703 -9.19 38.11 -12.56
CA ALA A 703 -9.55 38.35 -13.95
C ALA A 703 -10.08 39.78 -14.13
N THR A 704 -9.45 40.54 -15.03
CA THR A 704 -9.82 41.92 -15.35
C THR A 704 -10.44 41.95 -16.76
N PRO A 705 -11.68 42.44 -16.94
CA PRO A 705 -12.28 42.59 -18.26
C PRO A 705 -11.66 43.75 -19.04
N ILE A 706 -11.63 43.64 -20.36
CA ILE A 706 -11.36 44.73 -21.31
C ILE A 706 -12.19 44.50 -22.59
N LYS A 707 -12.90 45.52 -23.07
CA LYS A 707 -13.54 45.50 -24.39
C LYS A 707 -12.51 45.93 -25.44
N THR A 708 -12.32 45.13 -26.48
CA THR A 708 -11.49 45.53 -27.64
C THR A 708 -12.16 46.68 -28.39
N LYS A 709 -11.36 47.52 -29.05
CA LYS A 709 -11.87 48.38 -30.12
C LYS A 709 -11.97 47.54 -31.40
#